data_AF-A0A9D9Q526-F1
#
_entry.id   AF-A0A9D9Q526-F1
#
_cell.length_a   1.000
_cell.length_b   1.000
_cell.length_c   1.000
_cell.angle_alpha   90.00
_cell.angle_beta   90.00
_cell.angle_gamma   90.00
#
_symmetry.space_group_name_H-M   'P 1'
#
loop_
_entity.id
_entity.type
_entity.pdbx_description
1 polymer ?
#
loop_
_entity_poly.entity_id
_entity_poly.type
_entity_poly.pdbx_seq_one_letter_code
_entity_poly.pdbx_strand_id
1 'polypeptide(L)'
;MKKTSLLIVLALVLATLTLNAHTDVTNLYMTNAGFDDSSCFVGTNVFTYAKDITNGEVSGCQPVNGWAIDATAFGDAKAGGAFAFGSGLWMAGADYVVPAADSEGGSAGGMLGLAGCWSSSAGYSQQVTLPVGTYKLSYRVYNAGENIAENYSNEIGYIDEYGTTYYSNDVFPTGEWTEGCVLLSFTSCSFGKVHVGYKCGNVGSGSSPKLFVDYIKIEKFSTEELIGGDFTSYVNPAGWNGEKPYTDGNGVTAMETFEWAASLSLGRHLEQTVRGLPNGTYTLKMYVGASSTSERDNVNHVITDGSTGYVSLHANDASIGIKAMNRLDIDAFDVVTLTDVRVTDGALDIYLQEDMEGPNWLTLQIDELVLVAPSEEPSGEGYCLEDVNDDGDVNVADVTLLVSKILDGHTQAARPDVNGDHNIDVADVTALVSAILDPSKQTYVEPVPHEYAVHARVFAEQSSSDNTSQPDAYVLSVINPYTLGDVAAEADLSSFFTVMDIDCTQLPDGVSSVSVYANGKEAIAGMMRYHSLGDRVNVYAGEAPSVYADDMLSDVVTVSGSATTFRAYLLPVNLPNGVTITARMADGKYYSQTFSESITPFSRREITLTIADADTNLWMATIPGNVYFSMLSTPGAHDAATAGVSQYSYFAKCQSETLEQLLENGVRAFDLRPRYNSSKSTDVDIQLENLEIYHGIVSTGVKFKDAIDILIRFVKAHPSEALSVIMNKEDSGSGTDYSSTWRASLRECFSDESRSPWLMGSVRGYHTLDDVRGKVSIVSRNPYGNADNSYRDVVYGAIIESWPDDGLVTDYSCPMTQAWNWVDCRANVEDAYNDGNADKKTHVAQMLNLASGNTDHFHYHYTYTSIAGSLLSSLTSHASELNPWTANYLTQSVTGPAGYVYADYMGSSQYDGETLLRAVVEQNYKYVFKGQSRLSE
;
A
#
# COMPACT_ATOMS: atom_id res chain seq x y z
N MET A 1 -50.63 -16.45 45.38
CA MET A 1 -49.75 -16.71 44.21
C MET A 1 -49.87 -15.52 43.28
N LYS A 2 -48.87 -14.65 43.34
CA LYS A 2 -48.66 -13.48 42.48
C LYS A 2 -47.78 -13.94 41.32
N LYS A 3 -48.13 -13.64 40.06
CA LYS A 3 -47.25 -13.42 38.89
C LYS A 3 -48.08 -13.43 37.59
N THR A 4 -49.10 -12.58 37.49
CA THR A 4 -49.91 -12.44 36.26
C THR A 4 -50.19 -11.00 35.86
N SER A 5 -49.39 -10.04 36.34
CA SER A 5 -49.61 -8.61 36.08
C SER A 5 -48.34 -7.80 35.79
N LEU A 6 -47.24 -8.45 35.39
CA LEU A 6 -45.96 -7.76 35.14
C LEU A 6 -45.50 -7.76 33.67
N LEU A 7 -46.12 -8.55 32.78
CA LEU A 7 -45.71 -8.61 31.36
C LEU A 7 -46.51 -7.72 30.40
N ILE A 8 -47.64 -7.16 30.83
CA ILE A 8 -48.50 -6.32 29.95
C ILE A 8 -48.32 -4.82 30.22
N VAL A 9 -47.68 -4.44 31.32
CA VAL A 9 -47.36 -3.03 31.63
C VAL A 9 -45.98 -2.62 31.10
N LEU A 10 -45.08 -3.58 30.81
CA LEU A 10 -43.77 -3.27 30.20
C LEU A 10 -43.85 -3.03 28.68
N ALA A 11 -44.90 -3.52 28.01
CA ALA A 11 -45.12 -3.32 26.57
C ALA A 11 -45.90 -2.04 26.22
N LEU A 12 -46.46 -1.32 27.22
CA LEU A 12 -47.19 -0.07 27.02
C LEU A 12 -46.45 1.19 27.52
N VAL A 13 -45.23 1.04 28.03
CA VAL A 13 -44.38 2.17 28.48
C VAL A 13 -43.18 2.41 27.53
N LEU A 14 -42.99 1.54 26.52
CA LEU A 14 -41.95 1.71 25.49
C LEU A 14 -42.45 2.34 24.18
N ALA A 15 -43.64 2.95 24.18
CA ALA A 15 -44.23 3.55 22.98
C ALA A 15 -44.39 5.08 23.02
N THR A 16 -43.83 5.78 24.01
CA THR A 16 -43.81 7.25 24.03
C THR A 16 -42.59 7.77 24.79
N LEU A 17 -41.41 7.60 24.21
CA LEU A 17 -40.26 8.48 24.39
C LEU A 17 -39.48 8.40 23.07
N THR A 18 -40.11 8.89 21.99
CA THR A 18 -39.31 9.42 20.89
C THR A 18 -38.61 10.64 21.46
N LEU A 19 -37.39 10.45 21.98
CA LEU A 19 -36.43 11.54 22.12
C LEU A 19 -36.03 11.93 20.69
N ASN A 20 -36.97 12.56 19.99
CA ASN A 20 -36.60 13.52 18.97
C ASN A 20 -36.25 14.78 19.75
N ALA A 21 -35.23 15.53 19.39
CA ALA A 21 -34.26 15.43 18.32
C ALA A 21 -33.50 16.76 18.47
N HIS A 22 -32.21 16.77 18.21
CA HIS A 22 -31.40 17.90 17.76
C HIS A 22 -31.88 19.31 18.18
N THR A 23 -31.04 20.06 18.88
CA THR A 23 -31.43 21.40 19.37
C THR A 23 -31.68 22.36 18.20
N ASP A 24 -32.88 22.94 18.12
CA ASP A 24 -33.18 23.99 17.13
C ASP A 24 -32.34 25.24 17.41
N VAL A 25 -31.39 25.50 16.51
CA VAL A 25 -30.44 26.62 16.56
C VAL A 25 -30.71 27.62 15.44
N THR A 26 -31.83 27.51 14.73
CA THR A 26 -32.16 28.30 13.54
C THR A 26 -32.02 29.80 13.79
N ASN A 27 -32.58 30.30 14.89
CA ASN A 27 -32.57 31.74 15.21
C ASN A 27 -31.20 32.28 15.69
N LEU A 28 -30.23 31.39 15.94
CA LEU A 28 -28.86 31.81 16.24
C LEU A 28 -28.11 32.19 14.96
N TYR A 29 -28.42 31.52 13.84
CA TYR A 29 -27.63 31.60 12.61
C TYR A 29 -28.40 32.18 11.41
N MET A 30 -29.74 32.19 11.44
CA MET A 30 -30.58 32.65 10.35
C MET A 30 -31.61 33.68 10.79
N THR A 31 -32.00 34.52 9.84
CA THR A 31 -33.12 35.46 9.96
C THR A 31 -34.19 35.13 8.92
N ASN A 32 -35.46 35.33 9.30
CA ASN A 32 -36.61 35.09 8.42
C ASN A 32 -36.59 33.70 7.74
N ALA A 33 -36.23 32.65 8.49
CA ALA A 33 -36.06 31.30 7.95
C ALA A 33 -37.39 30.60 7.61
N GLY A 34 -38.50 31.04 8.20
CA GLY A 34 -39.88 30.65 7.85
C GLY A 34 -40.54 31.58 6.82
N PHE A 35 -39.82 32.54 6.25
CA PHE A 35 -40.36 33.50 5.28
C PHE A 35 -41.60 34.27 5.75
N ASP A 36 -41.78 34.45 7.06
CA ASP A 36 -42.96 35.05 7.69
C ASP A 36 -42.97 36.59 7.75
N ASP A 37 -41.89 37.25 7.33
CA ASP A 37 -41.82 38.70 7.31
C ASP A 37 -42.79 39.30 6.26
N SER A 38 -43.99 39.62 6.71
CA SER A 38 -45.06 40.19 5.89
C SER A 38 -44.70 41.48 5.14
N SER A 39 -43.63 42.19 5.55
CA SER A 39 -43.18 43.41 4.86
C SER A 39 -42.56 43.15 3.48
N CYS A 40 -42.13 41.91 3.20
CA CYS A 40 -41.62 41.50 1.89
C CYS A 40 -42.59 40.61 1.09
N PHE A 41 -43.84 40.46 1.51
CA PHE A 41 -44.83 39.68 0.76
C PHE A 41 -45.18 40.35 -0.58
N VAL A 42 -45.15 39.58 -1.66
CA VAL A 42 -45.56 40.05 -2.98
C VAL A 42 -47.07 40.26 -2.99
N GLY A 43 -47.52 41.46 -3.38
CA GLY A 43 -48.94 41.83 -3.43
C GLY A 43 -49.64 41.54 -4.76
N THR A 44 -49.01 40.78 -5.66
CA THR A 44 -49.47 40.53 -7.03
C THR A 44 -48.89 39.21 -7.56
N ASN A 45 -49.32 38.76 -8.75
CA ASN A 45 -48.79 37.56 -9.39
C ASN A 45 -47.36 37.79 -9.91
N VAL A 46 -46.55 36.73 -9.94
CA VAL A 46 -45.15 36.82 -10.39
C VAL A 46 -44.95 35.99 -11.66
N PHE A 47 -44.50 36.65 -12.73
CA PHE A 47 -44.22 36.03 -14.02
C PHE A 47 -42.76 35.61 -14.15
N THR A 48 -42.51 34.57 -14.93
CA THR A 48 -41.14 34.20 -15.30
C THR A 48 -40.53 35.15 -16.32
N TYR A 49 -41.33 35.94 -17.04
CA TYR A 49 -40.87 36.86 -18.08
C TYR A 49 -41.51 38.24 -17.94
N ALA A 50 -40.71 39.29 -18.12
CA ALA A 50 -41.19 40.67 -18.12
C ALA A 50 -42.18 40.96 -19.26
N LYS A 51 -42.00 40.31 -20.42
CA LYS A 51 -42.90 40.47 -21.58
C LYS A 51 -44.32 39.92 -21.34
N ASP A 52 -44.49 39.05 -20.36
CA ASP A 52 -45.77 38.35 -20.09
C ASP A 52 -46.60 39.07 -19.01
N ILE A 53 -46.05 40.13 -18.38
CA ILE A 53 -46.74 40.95 -17.37
C ILE A 53 -47.99 41.62 -17.96
N THR A 54 -49.13 41.46 -17.29
CA THR A 54 -50.38 42.11 -17.67
C THR A 54 -50.99 42.90 -16.51
N ASN A 55 -50.89 44.24 -16.52
CA ASN A 55 -51.48 45.16 -15.51
C ASN A 55 -50.70 45.32 -14.19
N GLY A 56 -49.44 45.76 -14.26
CA GLY A 56 -48.70 46.20 -13.05
C GLY A 56 -48.26 45.05 -12.13
N GLU A 57 -48.36 43.82 -12.61
CA GLU A 57 -47.76 42.62 -12.01
C GLU A 57 -46.23 42.66 -12.15
N VAL A 58 -45.53 41.75 -11.49
CA VAL A 58 -44.05 41.73 -11.47
C VAL A 58 -43.50 40.46 -12.13
N SER A 59 -42.23 40.49 -12.54
CA SER A 59 -41.53 39.32 -13.07
C SER A 59 -40.16 39.14 -12.42
N GLY A 60 -39.62 37.93 -12.48
CA GLY A 60 -38.32 37.63 -11.86
C GLY A 60 -38.42 37.35 -10.36
N CYS A 61 -37.27 37.10 -9.73
CA CYS A 61 -37.17 36.96 -8.29
C CYS A 61 -37.33 38.31 -7.59
N GLN A 62 -38.25 38.39 -6.62
CA GLN A 62 -38.52 39.59 -5.83
C GLN A 62 -37.68 39.61 -4.53
N PRO A 63 -37.32 40.78 -3.98
CA PRO A 63 -36.57 40.84 -2.73
C PRO A 63 -37.31 40.16 -1.56
N VAL A 64 -36.57 39.38 -0.77
CA VAL A 64 -37.05 38.74 0.47
C VAL A 64 -36.12 39.15 1.60
N ASN A 65 -36.67 39.66 2.71
CA ASN A 65 -35.85 40.17 3.81
C ASN A 65 -34.98 39.05 4.41
N GLY A 66 -33.69 39.31 4.62
CA GLY A 66 -32.72 38.33 5.12
C GLY A 66 -32.15 37.39 4.06
N TRP A 67 -32.67 37.41 2.83
CA TRP A 67 -32.30 36.47 1.77
C TRP A 67 -31.81 37.19 0.52
N ALA A 68 -30.61 36.85 0.06
CA ALA A 68 -30.03 37.35 -1.17
C ALA A 68 -30.56 36.54 -2.37
N ILE A 69 -30.89 37.23 -3.46
CA ILE A 69 -31.16 36.60 -4.75
C ILE A 69 -29.80 36.23 -5.36
N ASP A 70 -29.61 34.97 -5.74
CA ASP A 70 -28.32 34.52 -6.29
C ASP A 70 -27.97 35.22 -7.61
N ALA A 71 -26.69 35.52 -7.83
CA ALA A 71 -26.22 36.39 -8.91
C ALA A 71 -26.47 35.85 -10.35
N THR A 72 -26.75 34.55 -10.50
CA THR A 72 -27.23 33.92 -11.75
C THR A 72 -28.74 34.07 -11.96
N ALA A 73 -29.48 34.54 -10.95
CA ALA A 73 -30.94 34.60 -10.89
C ALA A 73 -31.54 35.97 -11.29
N PHE A 74 -30.79 36.87 -11.93
CA PHE A 74 -31.36 38.06 -12.57
C PHE A 74 -31.72 37.81 -14.04
N GLY A 75 -33.00 37.98 -14.38
CA GLY A 75 -33.49 37.98 -15.77
C GLY A 75 -34.72 37.10 -16.00
N ASP A 76 -35.24 37.15 -17.22
CA ASP A 76 -36.35 36.31 -17.69
C ASP A 76 -36.07 34.79 -17.49
N ALA A 77 -37.13 33.98 -17.63
CA ALA A 77 -37.18 32.52 -17.40
C ALA A 77 -37.29 32.03 -15.96
N LYS A 78 -37.45 32.92 -14.99
CA LYS A 78 -37.55 32.56 -13.56
C LYS A 78 -38.39 33.55 -12.78
N ALA A 79 -38.96 33.09 -11.68
CA ALA A 79 -39.81 33.85 -10.79
C ALA A 79 -39.59 33.38 -9.35
N GLY A 80 -39.76 34.29 -8.40
CA GLY A 80 -39.81 33.94 -7.00
C GLY A 80 -40.14 35.12 -6.11
N GLY A 81 -40.45 34.85 -4.84
CA GLY A 81 -40.78 35.86 -3.84
C GLY A 81 -41.51 35.25 -2.65
N ALA A 82 -41.67 36.03 -1.58
CA ALA A 82 -42.43 35.61 -0.41
C ALA A 82 -43.93 35.85 -0.61
N PHE A 83 -44.78 34.89 -0.26
CA PHE A 83 -46.24 34.98 -0.38
C PHE A 83 -46.91 34.61 0.93
N ALA A 84 -48.02 35.29 1.27
CA ALA A 84 -48.86 34.86 2.38
C ALA A 84 -49.65 33.59 2.01
N PHE A 85 -49.76 32.66 2.97
CA PHE A 85 -50.68 31.52 2.87
C PHE A 85 -52.10 32.00 2.51
N GLY A 86 -52.75 31.29 1.57
CA GLY A 86 -54.13 31.60 1.18
C GLY A 86 -54.35 32.95 0.49
N SER A 87 -53.28 33.62 0.03
CA SER A 87 -53.38 34.91 -0.68
C SER A 87 -54.20 34.85 -1.98
N GLY A 88 -54.37 33.66 -2.57
CA GLY A 88 -55.03 33.46 -3.86
C GLY A 88 -54.20 33.95 -5.06
N LEU A 89 -52.96 34.38 -4.81
CA LEU A 89 -51.98 34.73 -5.83
C LEU A 89 -51.39 33.47 -6.45
N TRP A 90 -50.78 33.61 -7.62
CA TRP A 90 -50.10 32.52 -8.31
C TRP A 90 -48.75 32.97 -8.88
N MET A 91 -47.92 32.00 -9.24
CA MET A 91 -46.57 32.24 -9.77
C MET A 91 -46.33 31.39 -11.02
N ALA A 92 -45.79 32.00 -12.07
CA ALA A 92 -45.45 31.33 -13.35
C ALA A 92 -46.62 30.67 -14.10
N GLY A 93 -47.87 31.04 -13.78
CA GLY A 93 -49.09 30.57 -14.44
C GLY A 93 -50.28 30.52 -13.47
N ALA A 94 -51.50 30.75 -13.96
CA ALA A 94 -52.71 30.82 -13.14
C ALA A 94 -53.09 29.50 -12.45
N ASP A 95 -52.55 28.37 -12.93
CA ASP A 95 -52.79 27.04 -12.35
C ASP A 95 -51.89 26.74 -11.13
N TYR A 96 -50.87 27.58 -10.88
CA TYR A 96 -49.86 27.37 -9.83
C TYR A 96 -50.08 28.33 -8.66
N VAL A 97 -51.19 28.12 -7.97
CA VAL A 97 -51.68 28.98 -6.89
C VAL A 97 -50.91 28.73 -5.59
N VAL A 98 -50.65 29.80 -4.85
CA VAL A 98 -50.07 29.75 -3.50
C VAL A 98 -50.96 28.86 -2.59
N PRO A 99 -50.39 27.87 -1.89
CA PRO A 99 -51.11 27.01 -0.94
C PRO A 99 -51.96 27.80 0.07
N ALA A 100 -53.15 27.25 0.37
CA ALA A 100 -54.07 27.85 1.33
C ALA A 100 -53.61 27.70 2.79
N ALA A 101 -52.80 26.68 3.06
CA ALA A 101 -52.28 26.35 4.38
C ALA A 101 -50.89 25.71 4.30
N ASP A 102 -50.15 25.79 5.39
CA ASP A 102 -48.86 25.13 5.62
C ASP A 102 -49.01 23.59 5.71
N SER A 103 -47.89 22.91 5.95
CA SER A 103 -47.83 21.45 6.07
C SER A 103 -48.58 20.89 7.29
N GLU A 104 -48.90 21.72 8.29
CA GLU A 104 -49.65 21.38 9.50
C GLU A 104 -51.13 21.83 9.44
N GLY A 105 -51.55 22.50 8.36
CA GLY A 105 -52.89 23.02 8.16
C GLY A 105 -53.14 24.43 8.72
N GLY A 106 -52.08 25.15 9.13
CA GLY A 106 -52.12 26.57 9.51
C GLY A 106 -52.22 27.49 8.29
N SER A 107 -52.82 28.68 8.47
CA SER A 107 -53.07 29.65 7.36
C SER A 107 -52.52 31.04 7.63
N ALA A 108 -51.64 31.16 8.63
CA ALA A 108 -50.95 32.39 8.98
C ALA A 108 -49.47 32.25 8.61
N GLY A 109 -48.82 33.37 8.29
CA GLY A 109 -47.41 33.37 7.91
C GLY A 109 -47.17 33.49 6.41
N GLY A 110 -45.94 33.24 5.99
CA GLY A 110 -45.50 33.34 4.61
C GLY A 110 -44.76 32.10 4.14
N MET A 111 -44.45 32.06 2.84
CA MET A 111 -43.65 31.01 2.22
C MET A 111 -42.86 31.59 1.05
N LEU A 112 -41.76 30.95 0.68
CA LEU A 112 -40.97 31.30 -0.49
C LEU A 112 -41.45 30.55 -1.74
N GLY A 113 -41.94 31.27 -2.75
CA GLY A 113 -42.21 30.71 -4.07
C GLY A 113 -40.96 30.73 -4.97
N LEU A 114 -40.74 29.64 -5.71
CA LEU A 114 -39.71 29.48 -6.74
C LEU A 114 -40.24 28.83 -8.02
N ALA A 115 -39.93 29.44 -9.17
CA ALA A 115 -40.18 28.89 -10.49
C ALA A 115 -39.06 29.21 -11.48
N GLY A 116 -38.68 28.26 -12.31
CA GLY A 116 -37.68 28.35 -13.37
C GLY A 116 -38.11 27.54 -14.61
N CYS A 117 -37.50 27.86 -15.75
CA CYS A 117 -37.72 27.18 -17.02
C CYS A 117 -36.53 27.40 -17.96
N TRP A 118 -36.41 26.59 -19.01
CA TRP A 118 -35.39 26.74 -20.07
C TRP A 118 -33.96 26.89 -19.51
N SER A 119 -33.54 25.92 -18.70
CA SER A 119 -32.21 25.88 -18.09
C SER A 119 -31.90 26.97 -17.05
N SER A 120 -32.89 27.77 -16.64
CA SER A 120 -32.71 28.77 -15.58
C SER A 120 -32.64 28.13 -14.19
N SER A 121 -31.87 28.76 -13.29
CA SER A 121 -31.95 28.51 -11.84
C SER A 121 -32.78 29.60 -11.16
N ALA A 122 -33.63 29.20 -10.23
CA ALA A 122 -34.35 30.09 -9.31
C ALA A 122 -33.93 29.74 -7.88
N GLY A 123 -33.37 30.70 -7.15
CA GLY A 123 -32.88 30.45 -5.80
C GLY A 123 -32.59 31.71 -5.00
N TYR A 124 -32.58 31.54 -3.68
CA TYR A 124 -32.18 32.52 -2.69
C TYR A 124 -31.16 31.91 -1.75
N SER A 125 -30.27 32.73 -1.19
CA SER A 125 -29.30 32.30 -0.18
C SER A 125 -29.13 33.28 0.97
N GLN A 126 -28.75 32.75 2.13
CA GLN A 126 -28.41 33.52 3.32
C GLN A 126 -27.06 33.01 3.85
N GLN A 127 -26.12 33.93 4.07
CA GLN A 127 -24.83 33.62 4.67
C GLN A 127 -25.03 33.21 6.12
N VAL A 128 -24.38 32.13 6.55
CA VAL A 128 -24.44 31.64 7.93
C VAL A 128 -23.05 31.21 8.37
N THR A 129 -22.78 31.27 9.67
CA THR A 129 -21.56 30.75 10.27
C THR A 129 -21.95 29.64 11.22
N LEU A 130 -21.56 28.41 10.90
CA LEU A 130 -21.87 27.22 11.69
C LEU A 130 -20.60 26.78 12.42
N PRO A 131 -20.56 26.82 13.76
CA PRO A 131 -19.46 26.27 14.54
C PRO A 131 -19.25 24.78 14.27
N VAL A 132 -18.13 24.25 14.77
CA VAL A 132 -17.86 22.80 14.78
C VAL A 132 -19.07 22.00 15.31
N GLY A 133 -19.34 20.86 14.66
CA GLY A 133 -20.41 19.95 15.04
C GLY A 133 -21.22 19.45 13.86
N THR A 134 -22.22 18.64 14.17
CA THR A 134 -23.14 18.04 13.20
C THR A 134 -24.52 18.70 13.29
N TYR A 135 -25.09 19.04 12.15
CA TYR A 135 -26.35 19.74 12.00
C TYR A 135 -27.25 19.03 11.00
N LYS A 136 -28.55 19.10 11.25
CA LYS A 136 -29.61 18.78 10.30
C LYS A 136 -30.19 20.08 9.79
N LEU A 137 -30.16 20.28 8.48
CA LEU A 137 -30.91 21.33 7.80
C LEU A 137 -32.21 20.72 7.28
N SER A 138 -33.33 21.07 7.89
CA SER A 138 -34.67 20.54 7.56
C SER A 138 -35.48 21.58 6.80
N TYR A 139 -36.36 21.14 5.89
CA TYR A 139 -37.24 22.04 5.14
C TYR A 139 -38.58 21.38 4.76
N ARG A 140 -39.55 22.21 4.39
CA ARG A 140 -40.87 21.78 3.89
C ARG A 140 -41.19 22.45 2.56
N VAL A 141 -41.52 21.67 1.55
CA VAL A 141 -41.78 22.15 0.18
C VAL A 141 -43.09 21.60 -0.35
N TYR A 142 -43.91 22.45 -0.96
CA TYR A 142 -45.07 22.06 -1.75
C TYR A 142 -44.79 22.29 -3.24
N ASN A 143 -45.05 21.30 -4.10
CA ASN A 143 -44.94 21.47 -5.54
C ASN A 143 -46.31 21.65 -6.19
N ALA A 144 -46.62 22.86 -6.64
CA ALA A 144 -47.85 23.16 -7.37
C ALA A 144 -47.78 22.80 -8.87
N GLY A 145 -46.59 22.50 -9.40
CA GLY A 145 -46.34 22.20 -10.81
C GLY A 145 -46.17 20.71 -11.10
N GLU A 146 -45.90 20.36 -12.37
CA GLU A 146 -45.61 18.98 -12.75
C GLU A 146 -44.31 18.47 -12.10
N ASN A 147 -44.34 17.23 -11.61
CA ASN A 147 -43.17 16.52 -11.11
C ASN A 147 -42.64 15.56 -12.17
N ILE A 148 -41.59 15.99 -12.88
CA ILE A 148 -40.81 15.14 -13.77
C ILE A 148 -39.38 15.23 -13.26
N ALA A 149 -38.93 14.24 -12.49
CA ALA A 149 -37.64 14.26 -11.79
C ALA A 149 -36.45 14.52 -12.74
N GLU A 150 -36.51 14.02 -13.98
CA GLU A 150 -35.49 14.25 -15.02
C GLU A 150 -35.39 15.72 -15.50
N ASN A 151 -36.39 16.55 -15.20
CA ASN A 151 -36.50 17.91 -15.72
C ASN A 151 -35.91 18.99 -14.80
N TYR A 152 -35.34 18.65 -13.64
CA TYR A 152 -34.72 19.62 -12.74
C TYR A 152 -33.69 18.98 -11.81
N SER A 153 -32.83 19.80 -11.21
CA SER A 153 -31.98 19.40 -10.09
C SER A 153 -32.31 20.24 -8.86
N ASN A 154 -32.57 19.56 -7.73
CA ASN A 154 -32.77 20.20 -6.44
C ASN A 154 -31.47 20.90 -6.00
N GLU A 155 -31.58 22.14 -5.52
CA GLU A 155 -30.45 22.92 -5.00
C GLU A 155 -30.75 23.42 -3.58
N ILE A 156 -31.75 22.86 -2.86
CA ILE A 156 -32.01 23.20 -1.46
C ILE A 156 -30.96 22.53 -0.57
N GLY A 157 -30.22 23.32 0.22
CA GLY A 157 -29.21 22.83 1.14
C GLY A 157 -28.19 23.88 1.57
N TYR A 158 -26.91 23.52 1.62
CA TYR A 158 -25.82 24.37 2.08
C TYR A 158 -24.66 24.43 1.08
N ILE A 159 -23.98 25.56 1.01
CA ILE A 159 -22.77 25.76 0.20
C ILE A 159 -21.70 26.34 1.11
N ASP A 160 -20.57 25.65 1.27
CA ASP A 160 -19.48 26.10 2.14
C ASP A 160 -18.67 27.27 1.54
N GLU A 161 -17.68 27.77 2.28
CA GLU A 161 -16.77 28.84 1.85
C GLU A 161 -15.89 28.49 0.63
N TYR A 162 -15.72 27.20 0.33
CA TYR A 162 -14.93 26.68 -0.79
C TYR A 162 -15.77 26.43 -2.04
N GLY A 163 -17.09 26.51 -1.92
CA GLY A 163 -18.06 26.26 -2.99
C GLY A 163 -18.54 24.81 -3.07
N THR A 164 -18.26 23.97 -2.07
CA THR A 164 -18.81 22.60 -1.97
C THR A 164 -20.30 22.66 -1.66
N THR A 165 -21.09 21.88 -2.40
CA THR A 165 -22.55 21.86 -2.26
C THR A 165 -23.02 20.63 -1.47
N TYR A 166 -23.84 20.86 -0.46
CA TYR A 166 -24.56 19.87 0.34
C TYR A 166 -26.04 20.05 0.04
N TYR A 167 -26.50 19.58 -1.13
CA TYR A 167 -27.91 19.68 -1.52
C TYR A 167 -28.66 18.39 -1.19
N SER A 168 -29.95 18.53 -0.94
CA SER A 168 -30.82 17.37 -0.80
C SER A 168 -31.06 16.67 -2.14
N ASN A 169 -31.21 15.36 -2.07
CA ASN A 169 -31.60 14.50 -3.20
C ASN A 169 -33.13 14.28 -3.28
N ASP A 170 -33.93 15.03 -2.52
CA ASP A 170 -35.39 14.88 -2.52
C ASP A 170 -36.02 15.23 -3.86
N VAL A 171 -37.08 14.50 -4.21
CA VAL A 171 -37.99 14.78 -5.31
C VAL A 171 -39.30 15.38 -4.78
N PHE A 172 -40.01 16.17 -5.58
CA PHE A 172 -41.17 16.94 -5.12
C PHE A 172 -42.46 16.52 -5.86
N PRO A 173 -43.26 15.56 -5.33
CA PRO A 173 -44.52 15.15 -5.93
C PRO A 173 -45.51 16.31 -6.15
N THR A 174 -46.21 16.28 -7.28
CA THR A 174 -47.21 17.31 -7.63
C THR A 174 -48.37 17.27 -6.64
N GLY A 175 -48.67 18.42 -6.05
CA GLY A 175 -49.84 18.63 -5.20
C GLY A 175 -49.67 18.21 -3.74
N GLU A 176 -48.45 17.85 -3.32
CA GLU A 176 -48.17 17.34 -1.97
C GLU A 176 -47.08 18.17 -1.26
N TRP A 177 -47.12 18.14 0.08
CA TRP A 177 -46.05 18.66 0.93
C TRP A 177 -45.00 17.59 1.17
N THR A 178 -43.75 17.88 0.85
CA THR A 178 -42.58 17.04 1.09
C THR A 178 -41.78 17.59 2.25
N GLU A 179 -41.37 16.72 3.17
CA GLU A 179 -40.32 17.01 4.16
C GLU A 179 -38.98 16.58 3.60
N GLY A 180 -37.99 17.45 3.71
CA GLY A 180 -36.64 17.16 3.27
C GLY A 180 -35.61 17.54 4.33
N CYS A 181 -34.44 16.91 4.27
CA CYS A 181 -33.32 17.32 5.09
C CYS A 181 -31.96 17.08 4.45
N VAL A 182 -30.97 17.81 4.94
CA VAL A 182 -29.55 17.69 4.60
C VAL A 182 -28.76 17.56 5.90
N LEU A 183 -27.82 16.62 5.94
CA LEU A 183 -26.86 16.51 7.03
C LEU A 183 -25.64 17.37 6.74
N LEU A 184 -25.13 18.06 7.74
CA LEU A 184 -23.95 18.93 7.66
C LEU A 184 -23.05 18.62 8.85
N SER A 185 -21.84 18.13 8.62
CA SER A 185 -20.87 17.90 9.69
C SER A 185 -19.60 18.65 9.37
N PHE A 186 -19.14 19.46 10.33
CA PHE A 186 -17.94 20.28 10.18
C PHE A 186 -16.97 20.01 11.33
N THR A 187 -15.72 19.74 10.99
CA THR A 187 -14.59 19.56 11.92
C THR A 187 -13.92 20.88 12.29
N SER A 188 -14.31 21.97 11.63
CA SER A 188 -13.94 23.36 11.93
C SER A 188 -15.14 24.27 11.67
N CYS A 189 -15.07 25.53 12.10
CA CYS A 189 -16.15 26.49 11.85
C CYS A 189 -16.32 26.73 10.34
N SER A 190 -17.53 26.55 9.80
CA SER A 190 -17.82 26.79 8.38
C SER A 190 -18.46 28.16 8.15
N PHE A 191 -18.01 28.85 7.10
CA PHE A 191 -18.42 30.20 6.70
C PHE A 191 -19.14 30.18 5.34
N GLY A 192 -20.25 29.46 5.27
CA GLY A 192 -20.98 29.23 4.03
C GLY A 192 -22.33 29.94 3.94
N LYS A 193 -23.21 29.41 3.10
CA LYS A 193 -24.57 29.91 2.88
C LYS A 193 -25.57 28.77 2.78
N VAL A 194 -26.71 28.96 3.44
CA VAL A 194 -27.92 28.18 3.17
C VAL A 194 -28.48 28.64 1.82
N HIS A 195 -28.80 27.70 0.94
CA HIS A 195 -29.36 27.96 -0.39
C HIS A 195 -30.71 27.24 -0.52
N VAL A 196 -31.70 27.94 -1.06
CA VAL A 196 -33.05 27.42 -1.32
C VAL A 196 -33.35 27.70 -2.78
N GLY A 197 -33.30 26.65 -3.61
CA GLY A 197 -33.41 26.81 -5.05
C GLY A 197 -33.53 25.50 -5.80
N TYR A 198 -33.71 25.62 -7.12
CA TYR A 198 -33.54 24.51 -8.04
C TYR A 198 -33.10 25.03 -9.41
N LYS A 199 -32.49 24.14 -10.19
CA LYS A 199 -32.12 24.38 -11.59
C LYS A 199 -33.01 23.57 -12.51
N CYS A 200 -33.66 24.26 -13.44
CA CYS A 200 -34.51 23.60 -14.42
C CYS A 200 -33.66 22.97 -15.54
N GLY A 201 -34.13 21.86 -16.11
CA GLY A 201 -33.66 21.34 -17.40
C GLY A 201 -34.08 22.23 -18.56
N ASN A 202 -33.78 21.82 -19.79
CA ASN A 202 -34.18 22.57 -20.99
C ASN A 202 -35.67 22.32 -21.35
N VAL A 203 -36.58 22.65 -20.42
CA VAL A 203 -38.02 22.43 -20.55
C VAL A 203 -38.83 23.71 -20.31
N GLY A 204 -40.03 23.77 -20.86
CA GLY A 204 -40.94 24.89 -20.66
C GLY A 204 -41.49 24.96 -19.23
N SER A 205 -42.01 26.12 -18.84
CA SER A 205 -42.53 26.36 -17.48
C SER A 205 -43.67 25.42 -17.07
N GLY A 206 -44.42 24.85 -18.02
CA GLY A 206 -45.49 23.88 -17.73
C GLY A 206 -44.98 22.53 -17.21
N SER A 207 -43.75 22.16 -17.57
CA SER A 207 -43.14 20.84 -17.28
C SER A 207 -41.99 20.94 -16.27
N SER A 208 -41.95 22.04 -15.52
CA SER A 208 -40.99 22.28 -14.43
C SER A 208 -41.73 22.44 -13.10
N PRO A 209 -41.09 22.11 -11.96
CA PRO A 209 -41.71 22.25 -10.66
C PRO A 209 -42.05 23.72 -10.32
N LYS A 210 -43.03 23.91 -9.43
CA LYS A 210 -43.41 25.21 -8.88
C LYS A 210 -43.42 25.09 -7.37
N LEU A 211 -42.26 25.40 -6.78
CA LEU A 211 -41.98 25.08 -5.39
C LEU A 211 -42.41 26.23 -4.50
N PHE A 212 -43.06 25.88 -3.40
CA PHE A 212 -43.41 26.77 -2.31
C PHE A 212 -42.77 26.21 -1.04
N VAL A 213 -41.81 26.94 -0.48
CA VAL A 213 -41.02 26.52 0.68
C VAL A 213 -41.55 27.22 1.92
N ASP A 214 -41.98 26.45 2.90
CA ASP A 214 -42.57 26.94 4.15
C ASP A 214 -41.47 27.45 5.09
N TYR A 215 -40.50 26.61 5.44
CA TYR A 215 -39.38 26.99 6.28
C TYR A 215 -38.07 26.29 5.92
N ILE A 216 -36.98 26.88 6.38
CA ILE A 216 -35.69 26.23 6.61
C ILE A 216 -35.39 26.21 8.10
N LYS A 217 -34.95 25.07 8.62
CA LYS A 217 -34.61 24.88 10.03
C LYS A 217 -33.21 24.30 10.15
N ILE A 218 -32.41 24.79 11.11
CA ILE A 218 -31.09 24.23 11.45
C ILE A 218 -31.18 23.66 12.86
N GLU A 219 -30.91 22.38 13.00
CA GLU A 219 -30.98 21.63 14.25
C GLU A 219 -29.60 21.00 14.53
N LYS A 220 -29.02 21.21 15.70
CA LYS A 220 -27.69 20.69 16.08
C LYS A 220 -27.81 19.35 16.80
N PHE A 221 -27.07 18.34 16.37
CA PHE A 221 -26.97 17.04 17.04
C PHE A 221 -26.18 17.15 18.35
N SER A 222 -26.57 16.38 19.37
CA SER A 222 -25.71 16.11 20.52
C SER A 222 -24.80 14.90 20.25
N THR A 223 -23.70 14.79 20.99
CA THR A 223 -22.77 13.64 20.91
C THR A 223 -23.48 12.31 21.14
N GLU A 224 -24.42 12.27 22.10
CA GLU A 224 -25.23 11.08 22.40
C GLU A 224 -26.13 10.64 21.22
N GLU A 225 -26.59 11.58 20.39
CA GLU A 225 -27.40 11.28 19.20
C GLU A 225 -26.56 10.76 18.03
N LEU A 226 -25.27 11.09 18.00
CA LEU A 226 -24.34 10.62 16.98
C LEU A 226 -23.90 9.18 17.23
N ILE A 227 -23.73 8.76 18.48
CA ILE A 227 -23.29 7.42 18.85
C ILE A 227 -24.41 6.40 18.63
N GLY A 228 -24.19 5.44 17.72
CA GLY A 228 -25.18 4.44 17.35
C GLY A 228 -26.44 5.00 16.67
N GLY A 229 -26.38 6.25 16.21
CA GLY A 229 -27.47 6.93 15.50
C GLY A 229 -27.81 6.25 14.16
N ASP A 230 -29.09 6.32 13.79
CA ASP A 230 -29.61 5.83 12.52
C ASP A 230 -29.59 6.98 11.49
N PHE A 231 -28.73 6.85 10.48
CA PHE A 231 -28.56 7.82 9.39
C PHE A 231 -29.21 7.34 8.08
N THR A 232 -30.05 6.31 8.13
CA THR A 232 -30.67 5.70 6.95
C THR A 232 -31.44 6.70 6.10
N SER A 233 -32.12 7.68 6.71
CA SER A 233 -32.87 8.72 5.98
C SER A 233 -32.01 9.63 5.08
N TYR A 234 -30.68 9.63 5.24
CA TYR A 234 -29.75 10.42 4.43
C TYR A 234 -29.19 9.64 3.23
N VAL A 235 -29.46 8.34 3.16
CA VAL A 235 -29.11 7.51 2.00
C VAL A 235 -30.37 7.28 1.19
N ASN A 236 -30.48 7.95 0.04
CA ASN A 236 -31.68 7.88 -0.80
C ASN A 236 -31.72 6.60 -1.65
N PRO A 237 -32.73 5.73 -1.52
CA PRO A 237 -32.99 4.63 -2.45
C PRO A 237 -33.04 5.00 -3.94
N ALA A 238 -33.49 6.21 -4.26
CA ALA A 238 -33.68 6.75 -5.61
C ALA A 238 -32.45 7.54 -6.13
N GLY A 239 -31.33 7.52 -5.38
CA GLY A 239 -30.13 8.28 -5.72
C GLY A 239 -29.10 7.52 -6.56
N TRP A 240 -29.38 6.26 -6.93
CA TRP A 240 -28.52 5.47 -7.80
C TRP A 240 -28.61 5.95 -9.26
N ASN A 241 -27.49 6.00 -9.96
CA ASN A 241 -27.47 6.32 -11.39
C ASN A 241 -28.18 5.23 -12.24
N GLY A 242 -29.42 5.45 -12.72
CA GLY A 242 -30.02 4.67 -13.84
C GLY A 242 -31.41 4.01 -13.67
N GLU A 243 -32.32 4.56 -12.86
CA GLU A 243 -33.58 3.95 -12.36
C GLU A 243 -34.56 3.31 -13.38
N LYS A 244 -35.18 2.18 -12.99
CA LYS A 244 -36.59 1.81 -13.25
C LYS A 244 -37.17 0.92 -12.11
N PRO A 245 -38.32 1.27 -11.52
CA PRO A 245 -39.02 0.38 -10.58
C PRO A 245 -39.53 -0.89 -11.29
N TYR A 246 -39.39 -2.06 -10.64
CA TYR A 246 -40.00 -3.32 -11.09
C TYR A 246 -41.02 -3.81 -10.07
N THR A 247 -42.23 -4.07 -10.54
CA THR A 247 -43.27 -4.75 -9.76
C THR A 247 -43.45 -6.14 -10.33
N ASP A 248 -43.28 -7.16 -9.49
CA ASP A 248 -43.48 -8.54 -9.93
C ASP A 248 -44.98 -8.85 -10.18
N GLY A 249 -45.25 -10.01 -10.78
CA GLY A 249 -46.62 -10.47 -11.07
C GLY A 249 -47.51 -10.73 -9.83
N ASN A 250 -46.95 -10.59 -8.61
CA ASN A 250 -47.65 -10.75 -7.33
C ASN A 250 -47.86 -9.43 -6.59
N GLY A 251 -47.39 -8.30 -7.14
CA GLY A 251 -47.55 -6.97 -6.54
C GLY A 251 -46.51 -6.62 -5.48
N VAL A 252 -45.40 -7.37 -5.38
CA VAL A 252 -44.25 -6.99 -4.56
C VAL A 252 -43.43 -5.97 -5.35
N THR A 253 -43.20 -4.80 -4.75
CA THR A 253 -42.40 -3.73 -5.33
C THR A 253 -41.05 -3.75 -4.64
N ALA A 254 -39.99 -4.12 -5.36
CA ALA A 254 -38.63 -3.88 -4.86
C ALA A 254 -38.13 -2.54 -5.34
N MET A 255 -37.13 -2.00 -4.64
CA MET A 255 -36.64 -0.65 -4.92
C MET A 255 -36.14 -0.56 -6.36
N GLU A 256 -35.33 -1.53 -6.82
CA GLU A 256 -34.85 -1.58 -8.20
C GLU A 256 -34.57 -3.02 -8.66
N THR A 257 -34.61 -3.27 -9.98
CA THR A 257 -34.20 -4.55 -10.58
C THR A 257 -33.30 -4.27 -11.79
N PHE A 258 -32.11 -4.86 -11.78
CA PHE A 258 -31.11 -4.67 -12.83
C PHE A 258 -30.81 -5.98 -13.52
N GLU A 259 -31.09 -6.04 -14.82
CA GLU A 259 -30.67 -7.11 -15.71
C GLU A 259 -29.43 -6.65 -16.50
N TRP A 260 -28.28 -7.29 -16.28
CA TRP A 260 -27.11 -7.06 -17.13
C TRP A 260 -27.18 -7.93 -18.37
N ALA A 261 -27.25 -7.30 -19.55
CA ALA A 261 -27.15 -7.98 -20.83
C ALA A 261 -25.73 -7.82 -21.40
N ALA A 262 -25.06 -8.95 -21.62
CA ALA A 262 -23.75 -9.12 -22.25
C ALA A 262 -23.38 -8.01 -23.26
N SER A 263 -22.57 -7.02 -22.84
CA SER A 263 -21.69 -6.20 -23.71
C SER A 263 -21.01 -4.99 -23.03
N LEU A 264 -21.04 -4.83 -21.70
CA LEU A 264 -20.37 -3.71 -21.02
C LEU A 264 -19.12 -4.19 -20.27
N SER A 265 -18.11 -3.32 -20.23
CA SER A 265 -16.78 -3.55 -19.64
C SER A 265 -16.82 -3.57 -18.12
N LEU A 266 -15.94 -4.38 -17.49
CA LEU A 266 -15.67 -4.34 -16.04
C LEU A 266 -15.62 -2.89 -15.52
N GLY A 267 -16.38 -2.60 -14.47
CA GLY A 267 -16.50 -1.24 -13.95
C GLY A 267 -17.46 -1.08 -12.77
N ARG A 268 -17.52 0.17 -12.26
CA ARG A 268 -18.48 0.59 -11.24
C ARG A 268 -19.83 0.87 -11.88
N HIS A 269 -20.88 0.40 -11.23
CA HIS A 269 -22.27 0.52 -11.67
C HIS A 269 -23.14 0.80 -10.47
N LEU A 270 -24.15 1.66 -10.65
CA LEU A 270 -25.00 2.19 -9.57
C LEU A 270 -24.11 2.83 -8.51
N GLU A 271 -24.00 4.15 -8.56
CA GLU A 271 -23.19 4.92 -7.61
C GLU A 271 -24.05 5.98 -6.93
N GLN A 272 -23.80 6.22 -5.65
CA GLN A 272 -24.34 7.35 -4.90
C GLN A 272 -23.32 7.87 -3.89
N THR A 273 -23.24 9.19 -3.74
CA THR A 273 -22.47 9.85 -2.68
C THR A 273 -23.41 10.48 -1.66
N VAL A 274 -23.27 10.10 -0.38
CA VAL A 274 -23.89 10.77 0.76
C VAL A 274 -22.89 11.77 1.32
N ARG A 275 -23.27 13.03 1.49
CA ARG A 275 -22.39 14.11 2.02
C ARG A 275 -22.89 14.65 3.35
N GLY A 276 -21.96 15.20 4.12
CA GLY A 276 -22.20 15.82 5.42
C GLY A 276 -22.35 14.84 6.59
N LEU A 277 -21.89 13.59 6.43
CA LEU A 277 -21.82 12.63 7.53
C LEU A 277 -20.75 13.04 8.55
N PRO A 278 -20.95 12.78 9.86
CA PRO A 278 -19.87 12.82 10.83
C PRO A 278 -18.72 11.91 10.41
N ASN A 279 -17.48 12.33 10.67
CA ASN A 279 -16.35 11.44 10.54
C ASN A 279 -16.48 10.30 11.54
N GLY A 280 -16.25 9.08 11.09
CA GLY A 280 -16.50 7.91 11.91
C GLY A 280 -16.59 6.63 11.11
N THR A 281 -16.90 5.56 11.82
CA THR A 281 -16.94 4.20 11.29
C THR A 281 -18.37 3.69 11.30
N TYR A 282 -18.93 3.46 10.13
CA TYR A 282 -20.33 3.12 9.96
C TYR A 282 -20.51 1.64 9.64
N THR A 283 -21.71 1.15 9.96
CA THR A 283 -22.21 -0.13 9.43
C THR A 283 -23.22 0.17 8.34
N LEU A 284 -22.95 -0.33 7.13
CA LEU A 284 -23.87 -0.30 6.00
C LEU A 284 -24.48 -1.68 5.81
N LYS A 285 -25.81 -1.77 5.82
CA LYS A 285 -26.53 -3.01 5.47
C LYS A 285 -27.28 -2.81 4.18
N MET A 286 -27.18 -3.77 3.27
CA MET A 286 -27.94 -3.81 2.03
C MET A 286 -28.71 -5.12 1.95
N TYR A 287 -30.01 -5.03 1.69
CA TYR A 287 -30.87 -6.19 1.45
C TYR A 287 -30.92 -6.42 -0.06
N VAL A 288 -30.29 -7.49 -0.54
CA VAL A 288 -30.08 -7.74 -1.98
C VAL A 288 -30.34 -9.19 -2.38
N GLY A 289 -31.02 -9.39 -3.50
CA GLY A 289 -31.17 -10.69 -4.16
C GLY A 289 -30.38 -10.71 -5.47
N ALA A 290 -29.58 -11.75 -5.69
CA ALA A 290 -28.82 -11.94 -6.93
C ALA A 290 -29.12 -13.31 -7.55
N SER A 291 -29.62 -13.32 -8.78
CA SER A 291 -30.02 -14.54 -9.49
C SER A 291 -29.46 -14.59 -10.92
N SER A 292 -29.17 -15.80 -11.41
CA SER A 292 -28.66 -16.02 -12.77
C SER A 292 -29.53 -17.02 -13.53
N THR A 293 -29.72 -16.82 -14.84
CA THR A 293 -30.50 -17.72 -15.70
C THR A 293 -29.62 -18.45 -16.70
N SER A 294 -29.73 -19.78 -16.77
CA SER A 294 -28.99 -20.64 -17.71
C SER A 294 -29.68 -20.82 -19.08
N GLU A 295 -30.86 -20.23 -19.31
CA GLU A 295 -31.71 -20.58 -20.46
C GLU A 295 -31.53 -19.70 -21.71
N ARG A 296 -30.76 -18.59 -21.68
CA ARG A 296 -30.72 -17.66 -22.82
C ARG A 296 -29.62 -17.90 -23.87
N ASP A 297 -28.47 -18.50 -23.57
CA ASP A 297 -27.57 -19.04 -24.61
C ASP A 297 -26.81 -20.28 -24.11
N ASN A 298 -26.63 -21.25 -25.01
CA ASN A 298 -25.95 -22.54 -24.83
C ASN A 298 -24.44 -22.43 -24.46
N VAL A 299 -24.09 -21.76 -23.36
CA VAL A 299 -22.72 -21.68 -22.84
C VAL A 299 -22.66 -22.25 -21.42
N ASN A 300 -21.84 -23.29 -21.25
CA ASN A 300 -21.70 -24.10 -20.04
C ASN A 300 -21.02 -23.34 -18.87
N HIS A 301 -21.68 -22.34 -18.29
CA HIS A 301 -21.25 -21.77 -17.01
C HIS A 301 -22.30 -22.08 -15.94
N VAL A 302 -21.96 -23.01 -15.04
CA VAL A 302 -22.82 -23.39 -13.91
C VAL A 302 -22.43 -22.51 -12.72
N ILE A 303 -23.20 -21.46 -12.44
CA ILE A 303 -23.11 -20.80 -11.14
C ILE A 303 -23.61 -21.80 -10.10
N THR A 304 -22.83 -21.99 -9.04
CA THR A 304 -23.24 -22.79 -7.87
C THR A 304 -23.93 -21.85 -6.89
N ASP A 305 -25.05 -22.25 -6.30
CA ASP A 305 -25.75 -21.44 -5.30
C ASP A 305 -24.80 -20.96 -4.19
N GLY A 306 -24.79 -19.66 -3.94
CA GLY A 306 -23.94 -19.02 -2.94
C GLY A 306 -22.54 -18.64 -3.43
N SER A 307 -22.25 -18.74 -4.73
CA SER A 307 -20.96 -18.31 -5.29
C SER A 307 -20.79 -16.79 -5.15
N THR A 308 -19.59 -16.34 -4.75
CA THR A 308 -19.22 -14.93 -4.64
C THR A 308 -18.15 -14.56 -5.68
N GLY A 309 -17.85 -13.26 -5.85
CA GLY A 309 -16.79 -12.76 -6.73
C GLY A 309 -17.23 -12.36 -8.13
N TYR A 310 -18.53 -12.37 -8.41
CA TYR A 310 -19.08 -11.81 -9.65
C TYR A 310 -19.42 -10.33 -9.50
N VAL A 311 -19.99 -9.97 -8.34
CA VAL A 311 -20.35 -8.60 -7.98
C VAL A 311 -19.98 -8.36 -6.53
N SER A 312 -19.54 -7.16 -6.22
CA SER A 312 -19.34 -6.67 -4.87
C SER A 312 -20.09 -5.37 -4.61
N LEU A 313 -20.51 -5.18 -3.36
CA LEU A 313 -20.92 -3.89 -2.82
C LEU A 313 -19.67 -3.20 -2.26
N HIS A 314 -19.47 -1.95 -2.63
CA HIS A 314 -18.44 -1.08 -2.11
C HIS A 314 -19.06 0.10 -1.36
N ALA A 315 -18.41 0.50 -0.27
CA ALA A 315 -18.71 1.71 0.47
C ALA A 315 -17.38 2.32 0.95
N ASN A 316 -16.95 3.43 0.35
CA ASN A 316 -15.59 3.96 0.46
C ASN A 316 -14.53 2.84 0.27
N ASP A 317 -13.74 2.58 1.30
CA ASP A 317 -12.65 1.58 1.30
C ASP A 317 -13.13 0.16 1.68
N ALA A 318 -14.39 0.00 2.11
CA ALA A 318 -14.96 -1.30 2.49
C ALA A 318 -15.64 -1.96 1.29
N SER A 319 -15.51 -3.28 1.15
CA SER A 319 -16.18 -4.03 0.10
C SER A 319 -16.55 -5.44 0.51
N ILE A 320 -17.59 -5.99 -0.10
CA ILE A 320 -18.06 -7.35 0.18
C ILE A 320 -18.72 -7.95 -1.06
N GLY A 321 -18.38 -9.20 -1.35
CA GLY A 321 -18.97 -9.94 -2.47
C GLY A 321 -20.44 -10.29 -2.21
N ILE A 322 -21.28 -10.09 -3.22
CA ILE A 322 -22.69 -10.49 -3.21
C ILE A 322 -22.80 -11.94 -3.68
N LYS A 323 -23.61 -12.74 -2.98
CA LYS A 323 -23.81 -14.16 -3.30
C LYS A 323 -24.77 -14.30 -4.47
N ALA A 324 -24.31 -14.93 -5.56
CA ALA A 324 -25.15 -15.28 -6.70
C ALA A 324 -25.83 -16.64 -6.50
N MET A 325 -27.11 -16.72 -6.88
CA MET A 325 -27.92 -17.94 -6.86
C MET A 325 -28.26 -18.40 -8.29
N ASN A 326 -28.34 -19.69 -8.50
CA ASN A 326 -28.72 -20.34 -9.77
C ASN A 326 -30.22 -20.69 -9.74
N ARG A 327 -31.05 -19.65 -9.84
CA ARG A 327 -32.52 -19.73 -9.79
C ARG A 327 -33.16 -18.66 -10.68
N LEU A 328 -34.41 -18.90 -11.10
CA LEU A 328 -35.17 -18.01 -11.99
C LEU A 328 -35.84 -16.84 -11.25
N ASP A 329 -36.27 -17.05 -10.00
CA ASP A 329 -37.00 -16.06 -9.22
C ASP A 329 -36.20 -15.66 -7.97
N ILE A 330 -36.28 -14.38 -7.60
CA ILE A 330 -35.80 -13.86 -6.32
C ILE A 330 -36.97 -13.94 -5.32
N ASP A 331 -36.95 -14.94 -4.46
CA ASP A 331 -37.97 -15.19 -3.42
C ASP A 331 -37.50 -14.80 -2.01
N ALA A 332 -36.23 -14.40 -1.87
CA ALA A 332 -35.62 -13.95 -0.61
C ALA A 332 -34.42 -13.02 -0.89
N PHE A 333 -34.29 -11.98 -0.05
CA PHE A 333 -33.16 -11.06 -0.03
C PHE A 333 -32.12 -11.51 1.00
N ASP A 334 -30.85 -11.53 0.60
CA ASP A 334 -29.73 -11.70 1.52
C ASP A 334 -29.36 -10.35 2.13
N VAL A 335 -28.97 -10.37 3.41
CA VAL A 335 -28.43 -9.18 4.08
C VAL A 335 -26.92 -9.17 3.90
N VAL A 336 -26.44 -8.19 3.15
CA VAL A 336 -25.02 -7.89 3.00
C VAL A 336 -24.69 -6.80 4.01
N THR A 337 -23.79 -7.10 4.95
CA THR A 337 -23.37 -6.15 5.99
C THR A 337 -21.91 -5.79 5.78
N LEU A 338 -21.66 -4.52 5.49
CA LEU A 338 -20.34 -3.90 5.56
C LEU A 338 -20.20 -3.26 6.94
N THR A 339 -19.32 -3.83 7.76
CA THR A 339 -18.83 -3.13 8.94
C THR A 339 -17.62 -2.28 8.55
N ASP A 340 -17.21 -1.40 9.45
CA ASP A 340 -15.96 -0.66 9.31
C ASP A 340 -15.90 0.31 8.11
N VAL A 341 -17.06 0.78 7.65
CA VAL A 341 -17.18 1.76 6.56
C VAL A 341 -16.76 3.13 7.08
N ARG A 342 -15.51 3.53 6.81
CA ARG A 342 -14.97 4.79 7.35
C ARG A 342 -15.33 6.00 6.48
N VAL A 343 -15.78 7.06 7.13
CA VAL A 343 -16.02 8.40 6.55
C VAL A 343 -14.99 9.37 7.14
N THR A 344 -14.23 10.08 6.30
CA THR A 344 -13.16 11.01 6.75
C THR A 344 -13.29 12.45 6.27
N ASP A 345 -14.08 12.70 5.24
CA ASP A 345 -14.34 14.05 4.70
C ASP A 345 -15.83 14.33 4.64
N GLY A 346 -16.58 13.72 5.57
CA GLY A 346 -18.04 13.72 5.61
C GLY A 346 -18.72 13.17 4.37
N ALA A 347 -18.01 12.43 3.50
CA ALA A 347 -18.55 11.81 2.30
C ALA A 347 -18.49 10.27 2.39
N LEU A 348 -19.59 9.64 1.99
CA LEU A 348 -19.73 8.20 1.83
C LEU A 348 -20.13 7.89 0.39
N ASP A 349 -19.21 7.31 -0.37
CA ASP A 349 -19.43 6.82 -1.72
C ASP A 349 -19.82 5.35 -1.69
N ILE A 350 -21.00 5.02 -2.21
CA ILE A 350 -21.53 3.66 -2.27
C ILE A 350 -21.66 3.28 -3.75
N TYR A 351 -21.16 2.10 -4.13
CA TYR A 351 -21.28 1.59 -5.50
C TYR A 351 -21.29 0.06 -5.60
N LEU A 352 -21.88 -0.49 -6.66
CA LEU A 352 -21.70 -1.90 -7.02
C LEU A 352 -20.60 -2.04 -8.08
N GLN A 353 -19.82 -3.11 -8.02
CA GLN A 353 -18.77 -3.36 -8.99
C GLN A 353 -18.86 -4.77 -9.57
N GLU A 354 -18.68 -4.89 -10.88
CA GLU A 354 -18.49 -6.18 -11.56
C GLU A 354 -17.02 -6.62 -11.40
N ASP A 355 -16.81 -7.75 -10.73
CA ASP A 355 -15.46 -8.21 -10.35
C ASP A 355 -14.87 -9.26 -11.31
N MET A 356 -15.72 -9.92 -12.09
CA MET A 356 -15.31 -10.93 -13.07
C MET A 356 -16.22 -10.89 -14.30
N GLU A 357 -15.63 -11.10 -15.48
CA GLU A 357 -16.38 -11.44 -16.69
C GLU A 357 -17.06 -12.81 -16.48
N GLY A 358 -18.32 -12.79 -16.04
CA GLY A 358 -19.13 -13.97 -15.69
C GLY A 358 -20.29 -14.21 -16.66
N PRO A 359 -21.09 -15.28 -16.49
CA PRO A 359 -22.06 -15.73 -17.48
C PRO A 359 -23.26 -14.79 -17.62
N ASN A 360 -23.07 -13.77 -18.44
CA ASN A 360 -23.97 -12.96 -19.27
C ASN A 360 -25.32 -12.45 -18.74
N TRP A 361 -25.88 -12.90 -17.60
CA TRP A 361 -27.16 -12.46 -17.04
C TRP A 361 -27.23 -12.68 -15.52
N LEU A 362 -26.69 -11.76 -14.73
CA LEU A 362 -27.04 -11.65 -13.30
C LEU A 362 -28.13 -10.59 -13.15
N THR A 363 -29.19 -10.93 -12.40
CA THR A 363 -30.25 -10.01 -11.99
C THR A 363 -30.06 -9.64 -10.54
N LEU A 364 -29.93 -8.35 -10.25
CA LEU A 364 -29.85 -7.81 -8.88
C LEU A 364 -31.13 -7.09 -8.50
N GLN A 365 -31.61 -7.31 -7.27
CA GLN A 365 -32.77 -6.63 -6.71
C GLN A 365 -32.42 -6.11 -5.31
N ILE A 366 -32.59 -4.81 -5.07
CA ILE A 366 -32.27 -4.14 -3.79
C ILE A 366 -33.59 -3.78 -3.08
N ASP A 367 -33.68 -4.09 -1.79
CA ASP A 367 -34.89 -3.92 -0.97
C ASP A 367 -34.78 -2.80 0.08
N GLU A 368 -33.64 -2.66 0.76
CA GLU A 368 -33.40 -1.64 1.78
C GLU A 368 -31.90 -1.39 1.96
N LEU A 369 -31.53 -0.17 2.34
CA LEU A 369 -30.18 0.21 2.73
C LEU A 369 -30.21 0.89 4.10
N VAL A 370 -29.39 0.45 5.05
CA VAL A 370 -29.38 0.96 6.44
C VAL A 370 -27.98 1.45 6.81
N LEU A 371 -27.86 2.68 7.32
CA LEU A 371 -26.59 3.28 7.72
C LEU A 371 -26.61 3.62 9.22
N VAL A 372 -25.74 2.97 10.00
CA VAL A 372 -25.65 3.15 11.46
C VAL A 372 -24.27 3.65 11.86
N ALA A 373 -24.22 4.68 12.70
CA ALA A 373 -22.99 5.26 13.25
C ALA A 373 -22.27 4.33 14.25
N PRO A 374 -20.98 4.58 14.57
CA PRO A 374 -20.21 3.74 15.49
C PRO A 374 -20.83 3.71 16.90
N SER A 375 -20.56 2.64 17.65
CA SER A 375 -20.99 2.49 19.05
C SER A 375 -20.10 3.20 20.07
N GLU A 376 -19.06 3.91 19.59
CA GLU A 376 -18.08 4.65 20.40
C GLU A 376 -17.92 6.08 19.83
N GLU A 377 -17.37 6.99 20.62
CA GLU A 377 -17.25 8.41 20.25
C GLU A 377 -16.46 8.60 18.94
N PRO A 378 -16.90 9.50 18.04
CA PRO A 378 -16.18 9.80 16.80
C PRO A 378 -14.78 10.35 17.13
N SER A 379 -13.74 9.59 16.80
CA SER A 379 -12.36 10.00 16.98
C SER A 379 -11.99 11.11 15.99
N GLY A 380 -11.82 12.34 16.48
CA GLY A 380 -11.21 13.42 15.69
C GLY A 380 -11.76 14.83 15.82
N GLU A 381 -12.60 15.16 16.82
CA GLU A 381 -13.01 16.55 17.00
C GLU A 381 -11.82 17.38 17.52
N GLY A 382 -11.46 18.46 16.80
CA GLY A 382 -10.56 19.48 17.32
C GLY A 382 -11.14 20.05 18.62
N TYR A 383 -10.28 20.33 19.60
CA TYR A 383 -10.72 20.75 20.94
C TYR A 383 -10.40 22.22 21.18
N CYS A 384 -11.29 22.89 21.93
CA CYS A 384 -11.05 24.23 22.45
C CYS A 384 -10.22 24.09 23.74
N LEU A 385 -9.08 24.77 23.85
CA LEU A 385 -8.26 24.71 25.09
C LEU A 385 -9.04 25.21 26.32
N GLU A 386 -10.01 26.08 26.09
CA GLU A 386 -10.87 26.69 27.09
C GLU A 386 -12.08 25.83 27.49
N ASP A 387 -12.36 24.74 26.75
CA ASP A 387 -13.37 23.73 27.13
C ASP A 387 -12.68 22.65 27.96
N VAL A 388 -12.55 22.92 29.26
CA VAL A 388 -11.74 22.10 30.18
C VAL A 388 -12.46 20.81 30.56
N ASN A 389 -13.79 20.79 30.45
CA ASN A 389 -14.62 19.62 30.75
C ASN A 389 -15.08 18.84 29.51
N ASP A 390 -14.69 19.27 28.31
CA ASP A 390 -15.03 18.68 27.01
C ASP A 390 -16.57 18.56 26.83
N ASP A 391 -17.35 19.54 27.33
CA ASP A 391 -18.83 19.55 27.22
C ASP A 391 -19.36 20.31 25.99
N GLY A 392 -18.46 20.91 25.22
CA GLY A 392 -18.74 21.66 24.00
C GLY A 392 -19.08 23.14 24.22
N ASP A 393 -19.17 23.60 25.49
CA ASP A 393 -19.50 24.96 25.86
C ASP A 393 -18.43 25.56 26.80
N VAL A 394 -17.65 26.53 26.32
CA VAL A 394 -16.69 27.27 27.18
C VAL A 394 -17.44 28.17 28.19
N ASN A 395 -17.56 27.71 29.44
CA ASN A 395 -18.43 28.31 30.45
C ASN A 395 -17.89 28.19 31.91
N VAL A 396 -18.72 28.51 32.90
CA VAL A 396 -18.33 28.54 34.32
C VAL A 396 -18.05 27.14 34.89
N ALA A 397 -18.58 26.09 34.26
CA ALA A 397 -18.27 24.70 34.58
C ALA A 397 -16.77 24.39 34.37
N ASP A 398 -16.18 24.90 33.28
CA ASP A 398 -14.75 24.77 32.98
C ASP A 398 -13.88 25.43 34.04
N VAL A 399 -14.28 26.64 34.46
CA VAL A 399 -13.60 27.39 35.52
C VAL A 399 -13.60 26.58 36.81
N THR A 400 -14.71 25.92 37.12
CA THR A 400 -14.87 25.12 38.34
C THR A 400 -13.98 23.87 38.30
N LEU A 401 -13.88 23.22 37.14
CA LEU A 401 -13.04 22.04 36.96
C LEU A 401 -11.54 22.40 36.98
N LEU A 402 -11.15 23.49 36.32
CA LEU A 402 -9.77 23.99 36.30
C LEU A 402 -9.29 24.37 37.70
N VAL A 403 -10.11 25.11 38.47
CA VAL A 403 -9.81 25.47 39.86
C VAL A 403 -9.66 24.22 40.74
N SER A 404 -10.49 23.20 40.52
CA SER A 404 -10.39 21.94 41.27
C SER A 404 -9.07 21.21 40.98
N LYS A 405 -8.65 21.14 39.71
CA LYS A 405 -7.37 20.54 39.29
C LYS A 405 -6.15 21.25 39.89
N ILE A 406 -6.19 22.59 39.98
CA ILE A 406 -5.13 23.39 40.62
C ILE A 406 -5.04 23.07 42.12
N LEU A 407 -6.18 22.94 42.81
CA LEU A 407 -6.22 22.65 44.24
C LEU A 407 -5.74 21.22 44.58
N ASP A 408 -5.91 20.28 43.65
CA ASP A 408 -5.48 18.88 43.81
C ASP A 408 -4.00 18.63 43.45
N GLY A 409 -3.28 19.65 42.94
CA GLY A 409 -1.83 19.59 42.73
C GLY A 409 -1.37 18.89 41.44
N HIS A 410 -2.24 18.81 40.43
CA HIS A 410 -1.88 18.30 39.11
C HIS A 410 -0.97 19.29 38.37
N THR A 411 0.26 18.87 38.01
CA THR A 411 1.28 19.77 37.43
C THR A 411 1.69 19.44 35.99
N GLN A 412 1.18 18.36 35.38
CA GLN A 412 1.55 17.97 34.01
C GLN A 412 0.38 17.28 33.29
N ALA A 413 -0.32 18.05 32.45
CA ALA A 413 -1.24 17.59 31.39
C ALA A 413 -1.43 18.72 30.38
N ALA A 414 -1.60 18.43 29.09
CA ALA A 414 -1.72 19.43 28.04
C ALA A 414 -3.08 20.20 28.03
N ARG A 415 -4.13 19.64 28.63
CA ARG A 415 -5.51 20.16 28.52
C ARG A 415 -6.00 21.12 29.63
N PRO A 416 -5.28 21.41 30.72
CA PRO A 416 -5.66 22.52 31.62
C PRO A 416 -4.82 23.81 31.47
N ASP A 417 -3.79 23.81 30.64
CA ASP A 417 -2.93 24.98 30.38
C ASP A 417 -3.54 25.85 29.27
N VAL A 418 -4.45 26.73 29.67
CA VAL A 418 -5.26 27.56 28.76
C VAL A 418 -4.42 28.69 28.18
N ASN A 419 -3.34 29.11 28.85
CA ASN A 419 -2.53 30.25 28.45
C ASN A 419 -1.22 29.85 27.70
N GLY A 420 -0.86 28.56 27.72
CA GLY A 420 0.26 27.97 26.99
C GLY A 420 1.63 28.23 27.62
N ASP A 421 1.71 28.57 28.91
CA ASP A 421 2.97 28.85 29.62
C ASP A 421 3.60 27.63 30.30
N HIS A 422 2.98 26.46 30.13
CA HIS A 422 3.40 25.16 30.66
C HIS A 422 3.27 25.01 32.19
N ASN A 423 2.50 25.89 32.86
CA ASN A 423 2.09 25.71 34.24
C ASN A 423 0.57 25.70 34.32
N ILE A 424 0.01 24.87 35.21
CA ILE A 424 -1.43 24.88 35.51
C ILE A 424 -1.61 25.69 36.78
N ASP A 425 -1.98 26.97 36.65
CA ASP A 425 -2.12 27.90 37.76
C ASP A 425 -3.25 28.95 37.57
N VAL A 426 -3.24 29.99 38.40
CA VAL A 426 -4.28 31.02 38.41
C VAL A 426 -4.28 31.87 37.13
N ALA A 427 -3.17 31.88 36.38
CA ALA A 427 -3.09 32.53 35.07
C ALA A 427 -4.01 31.84 34.05
N ASP A 428 -4.13 30.51 34.08
CA ASP A 428 -5.05 29.76 33.21
C ASP A 428 -6.51 30.06 33.51
N VAL A 429 -6.86 30.19 34.79
CA VAL A 429 -8.20 30.60 35.20
C VAL A 429 -8.53 31.99 34.66
N THR A 430 -7.54 32.88 34.61
CA THR A 430 -7.70 34.24 34.10
C THR A 430 -7.86 34.26 32.56
N ALA A 431 -7.11 33.42 31.86
CA ALA A 431 -7.22 33.24 30.42
C ALA A 431 -8.59 32.65 30.04
N LEU A 432 -9.02 31.61 30.73
CA LEU A 432 -10.33 30.97 30.56
C LEU A 432 -11.49 31.94 30.78
N VAL A 433 -11.48 32.68 31.88
CA VAL A 433 -12.51 33.70 32.16
C VAL A 433 -12.52 34.80 31.08
N SER A 434 -11.36 35.15 30.53
CA SER A 434 -11.27 36.13 29.45
C SER A 434 -11.88 35.61 28.14
N ALA A 435 -11.75 34.31 27.86
CA ALA A 435 -12.34 33.66 26.69
C ALA A 435 -13.86 33.43 26.82
N ILE A 436 -14.36 33.21 28.04
CA ILE A 436 -15.81 33.19 28.32
C ILE A 436 -16.44 34.57 28.06
N LEU A 437 -15.75 35.65 28.45
CA LEU A 437 -16.23 37.02 28.30
C LEU A 437 -16.08 37.56 26.86
N ASP A 438 -15.20 36.97 26.07
CA ASP A 438 -14.90 37.35 24.70
C ASP A 438 -14.57 36.09 23.88
N PRO A 439 -15.59 35.46 23.25
CA PRO A 439 -15.42 34.22 22.50
C PRO A 439 -14.39 34.30 21.37
N SER A 440 -14.03 35.51 20.90
CA SER A 440 -12.98 35.68 19.88
C SER A 440 -11.57 35.35 20.38
N LYS A 441 -11.41 35.13 21.68
CA LYS A 441 -10.15 34.75 22.34
C LYS A 441 -10.03 33.25 22.61
N GLN A 442 -11.04 32.47 22.25
CA GLN A 442 -10.99 31.01 22.35
C GLN A 442 -9.97 30.45 21.36
N THR A 443 -9.17 29.51 21.83
CA THR A 443 -8.04 28.93 21.12
C THR A 443 -8.39 27.50 20.72
N TYR A 444 -8.73 27.34 19.45
CA TYR A 444 -8.99 26.03 18.86
C TYR A 444 -7.67 25.40 18.43
N VAL A 445 -7.34 24.27 19.04
CA VAL A 445 -6.21 23.45 18.62
C VAL A 445 -6.72 22.51 17.56
N GLU A 446 -6.38 22.80 16.30
CA GLU A 446 -6.58 21.81 15.24
C GLU A 446 -5.79 20.55 15.59
N PRO A 447 -6.35 19.34 15.41
CA PRO A 447 -5.58 18.13 15.49
C PRO A 447 -4.49 18.22 14.42
N VAL A 448 -3.25 18.52 14.79
CA VAL A 448 -2.16 18.50 13.81
C VAL A 448 -2.00 17.04 13.40
N PRO A 449 -2.28 16.67 12.14
CA PRO A 449 -2.08 15.32 11.69
C PRO A 449 -0.58 15.08 11.61
N HIS A 450 -0.05 14.25 12.51
CA HIS A 450 1.30 13.75 12.39
C HIS A 450 1.24 12.47 11.53
N GLU A 451 1.71 12.59 10.29
CA GLU A 451 2.03 11.44 9.47
C GLU A 451 3.35 10.82 9.94
N TYR A 452 3.28 9.58 10.39
CA TYR A 452 4.47 8.79 10.73
C TYR A 452 4.74 7.82 9.57
N ALA A 453 5.81 8.05 8.82
CA ALA A 453 6.31 7.08 7.86
C ALA A 453 7.05 5.96 8.62
N VAL A 454 6.45 4.78 8.62
CA VAL A 454 7.01 3.53 9.11
C VAL A 454 7.59 2.77 7.92
N HIS A 455 8.88 2.47 7.96
CA HIS A 455 9.51 1.59 6.99
C HIS A 455 9.48 0.17 7.56
N ALA A 456 8.75 -0.72 6.89
CA ALA A 456 8.50 -2.07 7.36
C ALA A 456 9.23 -3.10 6.47
N ARG A 457 10.00 -3.97 7.12
CA ARG A 457 10.62 -5.16 6.53
C ARG A 457 9.75 -6.40 6.81
N VAL A 458 10.17 -7.60 6.41
CA VAL A 458 9.49 -8.83 6.83
C VAL A 458 9.69 -9.02 8.33
N PHE A 459 8.62 -9.04 9.11
CA PHE A 459 8.65 -9.34 10.56
C PHE A 459 8.35 -10.81 10.79
N ALA A 460 8.77 -11.39 11.93
CA ALA A 460 8.34 -12.74 12.24
C ALA A 460 8.23 -13.08 13.73
N GLU A 461 7.22 -13.88 14.05
CA GLU A 461 7.03 -14.54 15.36
C GLU A 461 7.55 -15.98 15.31
N GLN A 462 8.03 -16.49 16.45
CA GLN A 462 8.59 -17.84 16.60
C GLN A 462 7.94 -18.52 17.82
N SER A 463 7.45 -19.76 17.67
CA SER A 463 6.91 -20.64 18.73
C SER A 463 6.16 -19.98 19.91
N SER A 464 4.85 -20.24 20.02
CA SER A 464 3.85 -19.62 20.92
C SER A 464 4.14 -19.51 22.44
N SER A 465 5.28 -19.99 22.95
CA SER A 465 5.63 -19.92 24.37
C SER A 465 6.57 -18.76 24.76
N ASP A 466 7.28 -18.16 23.80
CA ASP A 466 8.13 -16.98 24.07
C ASP A 466 7.40 -15.65 23.81
N ASN A 467 6.11 -15.71 23.47
CA ASN A 467 5.29 -14.56 23.10
C ASN A 467 4.07 -14.38 24.05
N THR A 468 4.30 -14.43 25.36
CA THR A 468 3.23 -14.22 26.37
C THR A 468 2.97 -12.75 26.73
N SER A 469 3.59 -11.81 26.03
CA SER A 469 3.12 -10.42 25.98
C SER A 469 2.54 -10.16 24.59
N GLN A 470 1.54 -9.29 24.55
CA GLN A 470 0.88 -8.78 23.35
C GLN A 470 1.88 -8.36 22.25
N PRO A 471 1.46 -8.23 20.98
CA PRO A 471 2.37 -8.02 19.86
C PRO A 471 3.11 -6.67 19.98
N ASP A 472 4.18 -6.66 20.77
CA ASP A 472 5.18 -5.61 20.81
C ASP A 472 6.06 -5.77 19.56
N ALA A 473 5.44 -5.59 18.40
CA ALA A 473 6.16 -5.44 17.15
C ALA A 473 6.96 -4.14 17.25
N TYR A 474 8.23 -4.25 17.67
CA TYR A 474 9.19 -3.16 17.56
C TYR A 474 9.45 -2.88 16.07
N VAL A 475 8.57 -2.07 15.51
CA VAL A 475 8.77 -1.39 14.24
C VAL A 475 9.93 -0.42 14.43
N LEU A 476 11.06 -0.66 13.75
CA LEU A 476 12.17 0.29 13.68
C LEU A 476 11.72 1.55 12.94
N SER A 477 11.14 2.51 13.66
CA SER A 477 10.92 3.86 13.17
C SER A 477 12.28 4.54 13.07
N VAL A 478 12.65 4.99 11.87
CA VAL A 478 13.79 5.88 11.72
C VAL A 478 13.23 7.28 11.87
N ILE A 479 13.08 7.66 13.14
CA ILE A 479 12.72 9.01 13.54
C ILE A 479 13.89 9.90 13.10
N ASN A 480 13.68 10.73 12.08
CA ASN A 480 14.52 11.91 11.92
C ASN A 480 14.15 12.84 13.09
N PRO A 481 15.05 13.10 14.05
CA PRO A 481 14.70 13.68 15.34
C PRO A 481 14.41 15.18 15.18
N TYR A 482 13.17 15.51 14.87
CA TYR A 482 12.59 16.79 15.27
C TYR A 482 11.63 16.52 16.43
N THR A 483 12.23 16.50 17.63
CA THR A 483 11.60 16.83 18.92
C THR A 483 10.18 16.33 19.14
N LEU A 484 10.04 15.11 19.68
CA LEU A 484 8.94 14.69 20.58
C LEU A 484 9.44 13.45 21.32
N GLY A 485 9.30 13.43 22.64
CA GLY A 485 9.75 12.32 23.49
C GLY A 485 8.98 11.03 23.19
N ASP A 486 9.62 9.89 23.49
CA ASP A 486 9.14 8.54 23.22
C ASP A 486 7.73 8.31 23.80
N VAL A 487 6.71 8.31 22.94
CA VAL A 487 5.37 7.78 23.24
C VAL A 487 5.20 6.52 22.38
N ALA A 488 5.29 5.35 23.01
CA ALA A 488 4.94 4.09 22.36
C ALA A 488 3.42 4.03 22.17
N ALA A 489 2.96 3.84 20.92
CA ALA A 489 1.58 3.50 20.62
C ALA A 489 1.49 1.99 20.37
N GLU A 490 0.73 1.28 21.21
CA GLU A 490 0.38 -0.13 20.98
C GLU A 490 -0.82 -0.19 20.01
N ALA A 491 -0.65 -0.78 18.82
CA ALA A 491 -1.71 -1.01 17.83
C ALA A 491 -1.63 -2.45 17.29
N ASP A 492 -2.77 -3.14 17.19
CA ASP A 492 -2.83 -4.48 16.57
C ASP A 492 -2.70 -4.35 15.04
N LEU A 493 -1.49 -4.57 14.54
CA LEU A 493 -1.18 -4.47 13.12
C LEU A 493 -1.46 -5.78 12.34
N SER A 494 -1.91 -6.86 13.00
CA SER A 494 -1.96 -8.21 12.40
C SER A 494 -2.93 -8.34 11.23
N SER A 495 -3.99 -7.53 11.19
CA SER A 495 -4.97 -7.46 10.10
C SER A 495 -4.47 -6.68 8.87
N PHE A 496 -3.34 -5.96 8.98
CA PHE A 496 -2.78 -5.13 7.92
C PHE A 496 -1.65 -5.83 7.16
N PHE A 497 -1.34 -7.09 7.45
CA PHE A 497 -0.24 -7.82 6.82
C PHE A 497 -0.74 -9.06 6.07
N THR A 498 -0.01 -9.42 5.02
CA THR A 498 -0.03 -10.76 4.46
C THR A 498 0.77 -11.67 5.39
N VAL A 499 0.19 -12.79 5.82
CA VAL A 499 0.77 -13.67 6.84
C VAL A 499 1.21 -14.98 6.20
N MET A 500 2.45 -15.41 6.46
CA MET A 500 2.96 -16.72 6.06
C MET A 500 3.34 -17.53 7.31
N ASP A 501 2.60 -18.58 7.59
CA ASP A 501 2.92 -19.56 8.62
C ASP A 501 3.86 -20.63 8.02
N ILE A 502 5.15 -20.52 8.32
CA ILE A 502 6.23 -21.37 7.81
C ILE A 502 6.54 -22.47 8.85
N ASP A 503 6.26 -23.71 8.47
CA ASP A 503 6.52 -24.92 9.25
C ASP A 503 7.80 -25.62 8.76
N CYS A 504 8.80 -25.68 9.64
CA CYS A 504 10.08 -26.36 9.44
C CYS A 504 10.18 -27.65 10.25
N THR A 505 9.09 -28.19 10.82
CA THR A 505 9.12 -29.40 11.67
C THR A 505 9.57 -30.66 10.92
N GLN A 506 9.55 -30.65 9.59
CA GLN A 506 10.05 -31.75 8.76
C GLN A 506 11.53 -31.60 8.36
N LEU A 507 12.19 -30.52 8.80
CA LEU A 507 13.64 -30.35 8.67
C LEU A 507 14.36 -30.95 9.89
N PRO A 508 15.68 -31.18 9.84
CA PRO A 508 16.45 -31.58 11.01
C PRO A 508 16.38 -30.52 12.13
N ASP A 509 16.69 -30.89 13.36
CA ASP A 509 16.73 -29.92 14.46
C ASP A 509 17.78 -28.82 14.24
N GLY A 510 17.48 -27.62 14.72
CA GLY A 510 18.42 -26.49 14.77
C GLY A 510 18.33 -25.51 13.60
N VAL A 511 17.12 -25.08 13.22
CA VAL A 511 16.95 -23.95 12.30
C VAL A 511 17.55 -22.69 12.95
N SER A 512 18.44 -22.00 12.25
CA SER A 512 19.15 -20.80 12.70
C SER A 512 18.65 -19.51 12.04
N SER A 513 18.12 -19.60 10.81
CA SER A 513 17.40 -18.49 10.17
C SER A 513 16.46 -19.01 9.07
N VAL A 514 15.42 -18.26 8.76
CA VAL A 514 14.50 -18.52 7.64
C VAL A 514 14.44 -17.27 6.77
N SER A 515 14.43 -17.42 5.45
CA SER A 515 14.36 -16.31 4.50
C SER A 515 13.16 -16.46 3.58
N VAL A 516 12.62 -15.32 3.16
CA VAL A 516 11.54 -15.21 2.17
C VAL A 516 12.10 -14.46 0.97
N TYR A 517 11.95 -15.01 -0.24
CA TYR A 517 12.32 -14.38 -1.51
C TYR A 517 11.12 -14.37 -2.47
N ALA A 518 10.83 -13.24 -3.10
CA ALA A 518 9.78 -13.11 -4.11
C ALA A 518 10.24 -13.63 -5.48
N ASN A 519 9.56 -14.64 -6.00
CA ASN A 519 9.98 -15.33 -7.23
C ASN A 519 9.90 -14.44 -8.48
N GLY A 520 8.95 -13.52 -8.52
CA GLY A 520 8.72 -12.61 -9.64
C GLY A 520 9.48 -11.30 -9.52
N LYS A 521 10.37 -11.18 -8.52
CA LYS A 521 11.12 -9.95 -8.21
C LYS A 521 10.21 -8.78 -7.83
N GLU A 522 9.10 -9.06 -7.17
CA GLU A 522 8.29 -8.07 -6.49
C GLU A 522 8.93 -7.66 -5.15
N ALA A 523 8.84 -6.39 -4.76
CA ALA A 523 9.33 -5.95 -3.47
C ALA A 523 8.51 -6.56 -2.33
N ILE A 524 9.19 -7.10 -1.31
CA ILE A 524 8.57 -7.66 -0.09
C ILE A 524 8.68 -6.74 1.13
N ALA A 525 9.38 -5.61 0.97
CA ALA A 525 9.44 -4.51 1.94
C ALA A 525 8.74 -3.27 1.39
N GLY A 526 8.40 -2.32 2.26
CA GLY A 526 7.69 -1.12 1.84
C GLY A 526 7.44 -0.12 2.96
N MET A 527 6.63 0.89 2.65
CA MET A 527 6.31 1.97 3.57
C MET A 527 4.85 1.87 4.02
N MET A 528 4.67 2.06 5.32
CA MET A 528 3.42 2.17 6.00
C MET A 528 3.35 3.60 6.55
N ARG A 529 2.37 4.43 6.17
CA ARG A 529 2.13 5.70 6.85
C ARG A 529 1.06 5.49 7.91
N TYR A 530 1.44 5.68 9.16
CA TYR A 530 0.53 5.67 10.29
C TYR A 530 0.07 7.09 10.61
N HIS A 531 -1.23 7.24 10.86
CA HIS A 531 -1.86 8.51 11.19
C HIS A 531 -2.36 8.47 12.64
N SER A 532 -1.72 9.24 13.53
CA SER A 532 -1.92 9.12 14.99
C SER A 532 -3.28 9.53 15.52
N LEU A 533 -4.13 10.15 14.69
CA LEU A 533 -5.46 10.63 15.08
C LEU A 533 -6.60 9.70 14.68
N GLY A 534 -6.32 8.59 13.97
CA GLY A 534 -7.39 7.77 13.39
C GLY A 534 -7.22 6.26 13.46
N ASP A 535 -6.25 5.71 14.20
CA ASP A 535 -5.88 4.28 14.10
C ASP A 535 -5.84 3.82 12.62
N ARG A 536 -5.37 4.70 11.72
CA ARG A 536 -5.25 4.44 10.29
C ARG A 536 -3.79 4.16 9.97
N VAL A 537 -3.57 2.99 9.41
CA VAL A 537 -2.31 2.51 8.88
C VAL A 537 -2.47 2.42 7.36
N ASN A 538 -2.01 3.43 6.62
CA ASN A 538 -2.00 3.40 5.16
C ASN A 538 -0.74 2.65 4.70
N VAL A 539 -0.88 1.44 4.15
CA VAL A 539 0.25 0.74 3.55
C VAL A 539 0.39 1.13 2.09
N TYR A 540 1.50 1.78 1.74
CA TYR A 540 1.86 2.08 0.36
C TYR A 540 2.72 0.94 -0.17
N ALA A 541 2.10 -0.02 -0.84
CA ALA A 541 2.83 -1.00 -1.63
C ALA A 541 3.42 -0.28 -2.87
N GLY A 542 4.75 -0.14 -2.92
CA GLY A 542 5.47 0.41 -4.07
C GLY A 542 5.91 1.88 -3.99
N GLU A 543 5.59 2.62 -2.92
CA GLU A 543 6.28 3.89 -2.64
C GLU A 543 7.52 3.60 -1.80
N ALA A 544 8.67 3.51 -2.47
CA ALA A 544 9.92 3.19 -1.81
C ALA A 544 10.49 4.43 -1.08
N PRO A 545 10.85 4.32 0.21
CA PRO A 545 11.52 5.39 0.92
C PRO A 545 12.99 5.48 0.48
N SER A 546 13.45 6.68 0.15
CA SER A 546 14.84 6.95 -0.25
C SER A 546 15.92 6.55 0.76
N VAL A 547 15.53 6.10 1.96
CA VAL A 547 16.42 5.83 3.11
C VAL A 547 16.64 4.33 3.33
N TYR A 548 15.74 3.47 2.84
CA TYR A 548 15.85 2.00 2.96
C TYR A 548 15.51 1.33 1.63
N ALA A 549 16.27 1.72 0.60
CA ALA A 549 16.42 1.07 -0.70
C ALA A 549 15.15 0.43 -1.29
N ASP A 550 14.58 1.12 -2.27
CA ASP A 550 13.88 0.56 -3.43
C ASP A 550 14.27 -0.92 -3.66
N ASP A 551 13.26 -1.78 -3.81
CA ASP A 551 13.39 -3.13 -4.38
C ASP A 551 13.98 -4.27 -3.51
N MET A 552 13.78 -4.29 -2.18
CA MET A 552 14.09 -5.51 -1.41
C MET A 552 13.20 -6.70 -1.85
N LEU A 553 13.79 -7.64 -2.59
CA LEU A 553 13.15 -8.87 -3.08
C LEU A 553 13.21 -10.02 -2.06
N SER A 554 14.07 -9.88 -1.05
CA SER A 554 14.34 -10.88 -0.02
C SER A 554 14.56 -10.29 1.34
N ASP A 555 14.23 -11.06 2.36
CA ASP A 555 14.51 -10.75 3.75
C ASP A 555 14.67 -12.01 4.60
N VAL A 556 15.32 -11.86 5.75
CA VAL A 556 15.80 -12.96 6.58
C VAL A 556 15.38 -12.74 8.04
N VAL A 557 14.89 -13.81 8.64
CA VAL A 557 14.49 -13.90 10.04
C VAL A 557 15.47 -14.82 10.75
N THR A 558 16.19 -14.31 11.75
CA THR A 558 17.08 -15.13 12.60
C THR A 558 16.29 -15.82 13.70
N VAL A 559 16.60 -17.08 13.96
CA VAL A 559 15.92 -17.92 14.97
C VAL A 559 16.64 -17.84 16.31
N SER A 560 15.89 -17.60 17.38
CA SER A 560 16.37 -17.74 18.76
C SER A 560 15.81 -19.03 19.37
N GLY A 561 16.66 -19.85 19.99
CA GLY A 561 16.21 -21.08 20.66
C GLY A 561 15.96 -22.24 19.69
N SER A 562 14.94 -23.06 19.96
CA SER A 562 14.65 -24.31 19.24
C SER A 562 13.34 -24.25 18.44
N ALA A 563 12.95 -23.06 17.97
CA ALA A 563 11.72 -22.89 17.19
C ALA A 563 11.78 -23.67 15.87
N THR A 564 10.65 -24.27 15.50
CA THR A 564 10.46 -25.02 14.25
C THR A 564 9.30 -24.49 13.42
N THR A 565 8.60 -23.48 13.92
CA THR A 565 7.49 -22.80 13.24
C THR A 565 7.70 -21.29 13.34
N PHE A 566 7.46 -20.61 12.23
CA PHE A 566 7.76 -19.19 12.04
C PHE A 566 6.59 -18.53 11.35
N ARG A 567 6.08 -17.43 11.89
CA ARG A 567 5.07 -16.63 11.20
C ARG A 567 5.73 -15.40 10.62
N ALA A 568 5.81 -15.27 9.31
CA ALA A 568 6.29 -14.07 8.64
C ALA A 568 5.13 -13.12 8.31
N TYR A 569 5.31 -11.84 8.61
CA TYR A 569 4.41 -10.76 8.25
C TYR A 569 5.04 -9.94 7.14
N LEU A 570 4.38 -9.90 5.99
CA LEU A 570 4.74 -9.07 4.86
C LEU A 570 3.71 -7.96 4.74
N LEU A 571 4.12 -6.78 4.28
CA LEU A 571 3.15 -5.78 3.85
C LEU A 571 2.19 -6.37 2.81
N PRO A 572 0.97 -5.84 2.63
CA PRO A 572 0.01 -6.25 1.60
C PRO A 572 0.61 -6.11 0.21
N VAL A 573 1.32 -7.17 -0.21
CA VAL A 573 2.01 -7.27 -1.49
C VAL A 573 1.37 -8.40 -2.29
N ASN A 574 1.22 -8.17 -3.59
CA ASN A 574 0.78 -9.20 -4.51
C ASN A 574 2.03 -9.91 -5.06
N LEU A 575 2.18 -11.19 -4.77
CA LEU A 575 3.27 -12.03 -5.27
C LEU A 575 2.68 -13.07 -6.24
N PRO A 576 2.41 -12.71 -7.50
CA PRO A 576 1.75 -13.59 -8.47
C PRO A 576 2.55 -14.86 -8.78
N ASN A 577 3.86 -14.82 -8.62
CA ASN A 577 4.78 -15.95 -8.87
C ASN A 577 5.13 -16.73 -7.59
N GLY A 578 4.52 -16.35 -6.44
CA GLY A 578 4.79 -16.93 -5.14
C GLY A 578 6.17 -16.59 -4.57
N VAL A 579 6.68 -17.47 -3.69
CA VAL A 579 7.92 -17.24 -2.93
C VAL A 579 8.83 -18.46 -2.92
N THR A 580 10.13 -18.23 -2.70
CA THR A 580 11.09 -19.25 -2.28
C THR A 580 11.38 -19.04 -0.80
N ILE A 581 11.24 -20.10 0.01
CA ILE A 581 11.61 -20.08 1.42
C ILE A 581 12.91 -20.85 1.59
N THR A 582 13.90 -20.26 2.27
CA THR A 582 15.15 -20.95 2.60
C THR A 582 15.42 -20.94 4.09
N ALA A 583 15.51 -22.12 4.69
CA ALA A 583 15.94 -22.34 6.07
C ALA A 583 17.45 -22.62 6.11
N ARG A 584 18.16 -21.89 6.96
CA ARG A 584 19.54 -22.17 7.34
C ARG A 584 19.53 -22.93 8.66
N MET A 585 20.41 -23.90 8.80
CA MET A 585 20.58 -24.72 10.00
C MET A 585 21.80 -24.28 10.81
N ALA A 586 21.85 -24.64 12.09
CA ALA A 586 22.96 -24.38 12.98
C ALA A 586 24.26 -25.12 12.57
N ASP A 587 24.14 -26.22 11.82
CA ASP A 587 25.28 -26.92 11.21
C ASP A 587 25.74 -26.30 9.89
N GLY A 588 25.12 -25.18 9.48
CA GLY A 588 25.45 -24.45 8.25
C GLY A 588 24.88 -25.08 6.98
N LYS A 589 23.97 -26.06 7.07
CA LYS A 589 23.19 -26.54 5.91
C LYS A 589 22.04 -25.60 5.59
N TYR A 590 21.56 -25.69 4.36
CA TYR A 590 20.46 -24.89 3.83
C TYR A 590 19.43 -25.80 3.19
N TYR A 591 18.15 -25.49 3.37
CA TYR A 591 17.02 -26.15 2.73
C TYR A 591 16.14 -25.08 2.10
N SER A 592 16.03 -25.09 0.78
CA SER A 592 15.31 -24.08 -0.01
C SER A 592 14.19 -24.73 -0.81
N GLN A 593 12.99 -24.20 -0.71
CA GLN A 593 11.83 -24.73 -1.42
C GLN A 593 11.05 -23.59 -2.07
N THR A 594 10.65 -23.80 -3.33
CA THR A 594 9.90 -22.82 -4.13
C THR A 594 8.41 -23.15 -4.12
N PHE A 595 7.60 -22.16 -3.80
CA PHE A 595 6.14 -22.22 -3.77
C PHE A 595 5.63 -21.25 -4.83
N SER A 596 5.12 -21.77 -5.95
CA SER A 596 4.71 -20.95 -7.11
C SER A 596 3.26 -20.45 -7.04
N GLU A 597 2.52 -20.77 -5.98
CA GLU A 597 1.16 -20.27 -5.81
C GLU A 597 1.16 -18.76 -5.53
N SER A 598 0.25 -18.04 -6.16
CA SER A 598 0.10 -16.60 -5.94
C SER A 598 -0.27 -16.30 -4.49
N ILE A 599 0.45 -15.35 -3.89
CA ILE A 599 0.16 -14.82 -2.56
C ILE A 599 -0.49 -13.46 -2.75
N THR A 600 -1.77 -13.38 -2.39
CA THR A 600 -2.56 -12.15 -2.51
C THR A 600 -2.42 -11.28 -1.26
N PRO A 601 -2.56 -9.95 -1.39
CA PRO A 601 -2.57 -9.05 -0.26
C PRO A 601 -3.58 -9.47 0.82
N PHE A 602 -3.23 -9.25 2.09
CA PHE A 602 -4.08 -9.55 3.27
C PHE A 602 -4.46 -11.03 3.42
N SER A 603 -3.78 -11.93 2.70
CA SER A 603 -4.01 -13.37 2.83
C SER A 603 -3.16 -13.99 3.93
N ARG A 604 -3.64 -15.12 4.47
CA ARG A 604 -2.83 -16.03 5.30
C ARG A 604 -2.50 -17.28 4.51
N ARG A 605 -1.25 -17.70 4.53
CA ARG A 605 -0.74 -18.90 3.85
C ARG A 605 0.03 -19.79 4.82
N GLU A 606 -0.23 -21.10 4.76
CA GLU A 606 0.59 -22.10 5.45
C GLU A 606 1.59 -22.68 4.45
N ILE A 607 2.86 -22.76 4.87
CA ILE A 607 3.98 -23.24 4.06
C ILE A 607 4.75 -24.26 4.88
N THR A 608 4.87 -25.49 4.40
CA THR A 608 5.69 -26.53 5.06
C THR A 608 6.93 -26.82 4.24
N LEU A 609 8.12 -26.66 4.82
CA LEU A 609 9.37 -27.10 4.21
C LEU A 609 9.60 -28.57 4.48
N THR A 610 9.94 -29.33 3.45
CA THR A 610 10.29 -30.75 3.55
C THR A 610 11.71 -30.99 3.05
N ILE A 611 12.41 -31.97 3.63
CA ILE A 611 13.75 -32.35 3.16
C ILE A 611 13.70 -32.91 1.73
N ALA A 612 12.63 -33.63 1.38
CA ALA A 612 12.53 -34.33 0.10
C ALA A 612 12.38 -33.37 -1.08
N ASP A 613 11.76 -32.21 -0.86
CA ASP A 613 11.45 -31.23 -1.90
C ASP A 613 12.35 -29.99 -1.85
N ALA A 614 13.33 -29.97 -0.93
CA ALA A 614 14.23 -28.84 -0.74
C ALA A 614 15.55 -28.99 -1.51
N ASP A 615 15.91 -27.96 -2.26
CA ASP A 615 17.27 -27.75 -2.75
C ASP A 615 18.21 -27.42 -1.57
N THR A 616 19.48 -27.75 -1.72
CA THR A 616 20.48 -27.55 -0.66
C THR A 616 21.56 -26.54 -1.05
N ASN A 617 22.19 -25.92 -0.05
CA ASN A 617 23.30 -24.97 -0.19
C ASN A 617 23.01 -23.69 -1.03
N LEU A 618 21.76 -23.22 -1.07
CA LEU A 618 21.38 -21.92 -1.65
C LEU A 618 21.52 -20.80 -0.61
N TRP A 619 22.78 -20.47 -0.26
CA TRP A 619 23.06 -19.60 0.88
C TRP A 619 22.79 -18.11 0.60
N MET A 620 22.90 -17.64 -0.65
CA MET A 620 22.62 -16.22 -0.96
C MET A 620 21.14 -15.88 -0.80
N ALA A 621 20.24 -16.87 -0.89
CA ALA A 621 18.83 -16.73 -0.50
C ALA A 621 18.64 -16.22 0.94
N THR A 622 19.59 -16.53 1.84
CA THR A 622 19.54 -16.15 3.26
C THR A 622 20.37 -14.90 3.59
N ILE A 623 20.73 -14.11 2.58
CA ILE A 623 21.37 -12.80 2.72
C ILE A 623 20.37 -11.74 2.23
N PRO A 624 20.13 -10.63 2.97
CA PRO A 624 19.31 -9.53 2.52
C PRO A 624 19.76 -8.97 1.17
N GLY A 625 18.79 -8.64 0.32
CA GLY A 625 19.01 -8.20 -1.05
C GLY A 625 19.78 -6.89 -1.22
N ASN A 626 19.72 -6.00 -0.23
CA ASN A 626 20.39 -4.69 -0.27
C ASN A 626 21.90 -4.73 0.02
N VAL A 627 22.47 -5.90 0.31
CA VAL A 627 23.92 -6.04 0.53
C VAL A 627 24.65 -5.81 -0.79
N TYR A 628 25.66 -4.93 -0.80
CA TYR A 628 26.46 -4.68 -2.00
C TYR A 628 27.19 -5.95 -2.45
N PHE A 629 27.10 -6.27 -3.75
CA PHE A 629 27.67 -7.49 -4.32
C PHE A 629 29.20 -7.56 -4.18
N SER A 630 29.88 -6.41 -4.17
CA SER A 630 31.33 -6.30 -3.93
C SER A 630 31.75 -6.64 -2.49
N MET A 631 30.83 -6.53 -1.53
CA MET A 631 31.08 -6.77 -0.10
C MET A 631 30.76 -8.20 0.34
N LEU A 632 30.22 -9.05 -0.51
CA LEU A 632 29.92 -10.44 -0.14
C LEU A 632 31.19 -11.26 0.10
N SER A 633 31.11 -12.13 1.11
CA SER A 633 32.07 -13.20 1.32
C SER A 633 31.67 -14.39 0.47
N THR A 634 32.38 -14.61 -0.64
CA THR A 634 31.98 -15.53 -1.69
C THR A 634 33.02 -16.65 -1.86
N PRO A 635 32.67 -17.93 -1.63
CA PRO A 635 33.58 -19.04 -1.87
C PRO A 635 33.79 -19.24 -3.37
N GLY A 636 35.06 -19.30 -3.76
CA GLY A 636 35.50 -19.45 -5.14
C GLY A 636 36.35 -20.70 -5.39
N ALA A 637 36.19 -21.29 -6.57
CA ALA A 637 37.04 -22.39 -7.02
C ALA A 637 38.15 -21.86 -7.95
N HIS A 638 39.41 -22.04 -7.54
CA HIS A 638 40.58 -21.81 -8.40
C HIS A 638 40.61 -22.88 -9.51
N ASP A 639 40.88 -22.46 -10.75
CA ASP A 639 40.87 -23.34 -11.94
C ASP A 639 39.72 -24.37 -11.93
N ALA A 640 38.49 -23.83 -11.89
CA ALA A 640 37.31 -24.56 -11.44
C ALA A 640 36.99 -25.80 -12.28
N ALA A 641 37.31 -25.79 -13.57
CA ALA A 641 36.94 -26.84 -14.51
C ALA A 641 37.93 -28.03 -14.56
N THR A 642 38.81 -28.21 -13.57
CA THR A 642 39.91 -29.20 -13.61
C THR A 642 39.56 -30.61 -13.09
N ALA A 643 38.30 -30.88 -12.69
CA ALA A 643 37.90 -32.18 -12.11
C ALA A 643 38.21 -33.39 -13.00
N GLY A 644 38.04 -33.25 -14.31
CA GLY A 644 38.30 -34.28 -15.32
C GLY A 644 39.78 -34.55 -15.62
N VAL A 645 40.70 -33.72 -15.10
CA VAL A 645 42.14 -33.86 -15.35
C VAL A 645 42.67 -35.12 -14.68
N SER A 646 43.06 -36.10 -15.50
CA SER A 646 43.63 -37.37 -15.05
C SER A 646 45.13 -37.48 -15.30
N GLN A 647 45.62 -36.88 -16.38
CA GLN A 647 47.04 -36.76 -16.67
C GLN A 647 47.60 -35.52 -15.98
N TYR A 648 48.79 -35.63 -15.38
CA TYR A 648 49.45 -34.51 -14.70
C TYR A 648 48.67 -33.93 -13.50
N SER A 649 47.77 -34.72 -12.90
CA SER A 649 46.89 -34.28 -11.81
C SER A 649 47.62 -33.71 -10.58
N TYR A 650 48.88 -34.10 -10.35
CA TYR A 650 49.69 -33.62 -9.22
C TYR A 650 49.97 -32.10 -9.28
N PHE A 651 49.91 -31.48 -10.46
CA PHE A 651 50.05 -30.03 -10.62
C PHE A 651 48.88 -29.34 -11.36
N ALA A 652 48.01 -30.08 -12.07
CA ALA A 652 46.96 -29.48 -12.90
C ALA A 652 45.52 -29.79 -12.46
N LYS A 653 45.32 -30.59 -11.39
CA LYS A 653 43.99 -30.90 -10.84
C LYS A 653 43.75 -30.07 -9.57
N CYS A 654 43.22 -28.88 -9.77
CA CYS A 654 42.89 -27.91 -8.72
C CYS A 654 41.56 -28.25 -8.03
N GLN A 655 40.62 -28.90 -8.72
CA GLN A 655 39.33 -29.31 -8.16
C GLN A 655 39.09 -30.81 -8.32
N SER A 656 38.37 -31.42 -7.37
CA SER A 656 37.87 -32.80 -7.48
C SER A 656 36.45 -32.89 -8.04
N GLU A 657 35.68 -31.81 -7.91
CA GLU A 657 34.26 -31.73 -8.23
C GLU A 657 34.04 -31.02 -9.57
N THR A 658 33.09 -31.49 -10.36
CA THR A 658 32.62 -30.82 -11.60
C THR A 658 32.01 -29.45 -11.31
N LEU A 659 31.78 -28.62 -12.33
CA LEU A 659 31.17 -27.30 -12.14
C LEU A 659 29.78 -27.41 -11.50
N GLU A 660 28.99 -28.40 -11.90
CA GLU A 660 27.69 -28.72 -11.32
C GLU A 660 27.81 -29.08 -9.84
N GLN A 661 28.73 -29.98 -9.48
CA GLN A 661 28.94 -30.37 -8.09
C GLN A 661 29.49 -29.21 -7.24
N LEU A 662 30.34 -28.34 -7.79
CA LEU A 662 30.80 -27.14 -7.10
C LEU A 662 29.61 -26.21 -6.77
N LEU A 663 28.69 -26.03 -7.71
CA LEU A 663 27.46 -25.26 -7.49
C LEU A 663 26.57 -25.90 -6.41
N GLU A 664 26.36 -27.21 -6.48
CA GLU A 664 25.62 -28.01 -5.47
C GLU A 664 26.25 -27.91 -4.08
N ASN A 665 27.58 -27.80 -4.00
CA ASN A 665 28.32 -27.65 -2.73
C ASN A 665 28.28 -26.21 -2.19
N GLY A 666 27.78 -25.22 -2.95
CA GLY A 666 27.65 -23.83 -2.52
C GLY A 666 28.70 -22.86 -3.07
N VAL A 667 29.55 -23.29 -4.01
CA VAL A 667 30.51 -22.40 -4.69
C VAL A 667 29.76 -21.42 -5.59
N ARG A 668 30.15 -20.14 -5.55
CA ARG A 668 29.51 -19.06 -6.33
C ARG A 668 30.52 -18.21 -7.12
N ALA A 669 31.82 -18.41 -6.93
CA ALA A 669 32.85 -17.78 -7.74
C ALA A 669 33.71 -18.82 -8.49
N PHE A 670 34.04 -18.55 -9.75
CA PHE A 670 34.68 -19.51 -10.64
C PHE A 670 35.83 -18.85 -11.41
N ASP A 671 37.05 -19.39 -11.25
CA ASP A 671 38.17 -19.05 -12.11
C ASP A 671 38.18 -19.97 -13.33
N LEU A 672 37.90 -19.40 -14.50
CA LEU A 672 37.85 -20.11 -15.78
C LEU A 672 38.95 -19.61 -16.70
N ARG A 673 39.77 -20.53 -17.21
CA ARG A 673 40.95 -20.18 -18.00
C ARG A 673 40.90 -20.69 -19.44
N PRO A 674 40.13 -20.04 -20.32
CA PRO A 674 39.97 -20.49 -21.69
C PRO A 674 41.22 -20.24 -22.55
N ARG A 675 41.40 -21.14 -23.53
CA ARG A 675 42.46 -21.12 -24.53
C ARG A 675 41.94 -21.76 -25.83
N TYR A 676 42.47 -21.31 -26.97
CA TYR A 676 42.22 -21.99 -28.24
C TYR A 676 42.98 -23.32 -28.28
N ASN A 677 42.29 -24.41 -28.61
CA ASN A 677 42.92 -25.73 -28.74
C ASN A 677 44.00 -25.72 -29.85
N SER A 678 45.27 -25.67 -29.44
CA SER A 678 46.43 -25.49 -30.34
C SER A 678 46.76 -26.71 -31.21
N SER A 679 46.06 -27.84 -31.03
CA SER A 679 46.33 -29.09 -31.75
C SER A 679 45.89 -29.07 -33.22
N LYS A 680 45.27 -27.98 -33.69
CA LYS A 680 44.73 -27.84 -35.06
C LYS A 680 45.30 -26.66 -35.88
N SER A 681 45.96 -25.69 -35.22
CA SER A 681 46.80 -24.59 -35.78
C SER A 681 46.51 -24.14 -37.23
N THR A 682 45.30 -23.64 -37.48
CA THR A 682 44.93 -22.84 -38.65
C THR A 682 44.01 -21.69 -38.23
N ASP A 683 43.87 -20.63 -39.04
CA ASP A 683 42.97 -19.50 -38.73
C ASP A 683 41.49 -19.92 -38.51
N VAL A 684 41.09 -21.11 -38.99
CA VAL A 684 39.74 -21.68 -38.78
C VAL A 684 39.53 -22.31 -37.40
N ASP A 685 40.59 -22.51 -36.60
CA ASP A 685 40.51 -23.03 -35.23
C ASP A 685 40.23 -21.97 -34.17
N ILE A 686 40.17 -20.70 -34.59
CA ILE A 686 39.96 -19.55 -33.71
C ILE A 686 38.46 -19.18 -33.69
N GLN A 687 37.61 -20.18 -33.42
CA GLN A 687 36.16 -20.04 -33.30
C GLN A 687 35.72 -20.42 -31.87
N LEU A 688 34.54 -19.97 -31.45
CA LEU A 688 34.03 -20.19 -30.10
C LEU A 688 33.97 -21.69 -29.73
N GLU A 689 33.66 -22.58 -30.66
CA GLU A 689 33.55 -24.01 -30.41
C GLU A 689 34.88 -24.73 -30.11
N ASN A 690 36.00 -24.06 -30.39
CA ASN A 690 37.36 -24.53 -30.15
C ASN A 690 38.01 -23.84 -28.92
N LEU A 691 37.24 -23.02 -28.21
CA LEU A 691 37.65 -22.40 -26.96
C LEU A 691 37.40 -23.39 -25.80
N GLU A 692 38.48 -23.99 -25.33
CA GLU A 692 38.50 -24.98 -24.26
C GLU A 692 39.16 -24.41 -23.01
N ILE A 693 38.81 -24.90 -21.83
CA ILE A 693 39.43 -24.49 -20.56
C ILE A 693 40.70 -25.31 -20.35
N TYR A 694 41.76 -24.64 -19.91
CA TYR A 694 43.09 -25.20 -19.68
C TYR A 694 43.62 -24.87 -18.29
N HIS A 695 44.58 -25.67 -17.85
CA HIS A 695 45.53 -25.33 -16.78
C HIS A 695 46.96 -25.48 -17.36
N GLY A 696 47.61 -24.36 -17.62
CA GLY A 696 48.83 -24.24 -18.41
C GLY A 696 48.73 -24.94 -19.76
N ILE A 697 49.46 -26.04 -19.90
CA ILE A 697 49.49 -26.86 -21.13
C ILE A 697 48.42 -27.97 -21.14
N VAL A 698 47.69 -28.17 -20.05
CA VAL A 698 46.78 -29.30 -19.86
C VAL A 698 45.34 -28.87 -20.16
N SER A 699 44.70 -29.50 -21.14
CA SER A 699 43.26 -29.29 -21.40
C SER A 699 42.45 -29.96 -20.29
N THR A 700 41.39 -29.30 -19.82
CA THR A 700 40.45 -29.89 -18.88
C THR A 700 39.39 -30.77 -19.58
N GLY A 701 39.27 -30.65 -20.90
CA GLY A 701 38.21 -31.26 -21.70
C GLY A 701 36.87 -30.52 -21.66
N VAL A 702 36.78 -29.39 -20.95
CA VAL A 702 35.56 -28.57 -20.85
C VAL A 702 35.64 -27.40 -21.83
N LYS A 703 34.59 -27.21 -22.65
CA LYS A 703 34.50 -26.02 -23.51
C LYS A 703 34.05 -24.81 -22.71
N PHE A 704 34.57 -23.64 -23.06
CA PHE A 704 34.21 -22.40 -22.36
C PHE A 704 32.71 -22.10 -22.42
N LYS A 705 32.10 -22.23 -23.59
CA LYS A 705 30.65 -22.00 -23.75
C LYS A 705 29.81 -22.95 -22.89
N ASP A 706 30.23 -24.21 -22.79
CA ASP A 706 29.50 -25.23 -22.05
C ASP A 706 29.59 -24.93 -20.53
N ALA A 707 30.75 -24.46 -20.07
CA ALA A 707 30.92 -23.97 -18.70
C ALA A 707 29.98 -22.80 -18.39
N ILE A 708 29.91 -21.79 -19.26
CA ILE A 708 28.97 -20.66 -19.08
C ILE A 708 27.51 -21.13 -19.10
N ASP A 709 27.15 -22.06 -19.98
CA ASP A 709 25.79 -22.64 -20.03
C ASP A 709 25.42 -23.41 -18.76
N ILE A 710 26.39 -24.08 -18.11
CA ILE A 710 26.19 -24.73 -16.81
C ILE A 710 25.86 -23.69 -15.72
N LEU A 711 26.66 -22.63 -15.64
CA LEU A 711 26.44 -21.55 -14.66
C LEU A 711 25.10 -20.83 -14.89
N ILE A 712 24.74 -20.57 -16.15
CA ILE A 712 23.45 -19.94 -16.50
C ILE A 712 22.27 -20.85 -16.13
N ARG A 713 22.37 -22.15 -16.40
CA ARG A 713 21.31 -23.10 -16.04
C ARG A 713 21.05 -23.09 -14.53
N PHE A 714 22.09 -22.96 -13.72
CA PHE A 714 21.98 -22.88 -12.27
C PHE A 714 21.21 -21.64 -11.82
N VAL A 715 21.60 -20.43 -12.25
CA VAL A 715 20.90 -19.20 -11.83
C VAL A 715 19.47 -19.10 -12.37
N LYS A 716 19.15 -19.81 -13.46
CA LYS A 716 17.77 -19.95 -13.95
C LYS A 716 16.92 -20.84 -13.05
N ALA A 717 17.50 -21.92 -12.53
CA ALA A 717 16.83 -22.83 -11.61
C ALA A 717 16.77 -22.26 -10.18
N HIS A 718 17.74 -21.43 -9.79
CA HIS A 718 17.87 -20.85 -8.46
C HIS A 718 18.03 -19.32 -8.58
N PRO A 719 16.93 -18.59 -8.87
CA PRO A 719 16.98 -17.15 -9.12
C PRO A 719 17.39 -16.31 -7.91
N SER A 720 17.36 -16.89 -6.71
CA SER A 720 17.90 -16.29 -5.49
C SER A 720 19.43 -16.26 -5.45
N GLU A 721 20.13 -16.96 -6.33
CA GLU A 721 21.60 -17.00 -6.32
C GLU A 721 22.19 -16.11 -7.44
N ALA A 722 23.44 -15.68 -7.24
CA ALA A 722 24.23 -14.98 -8.23
C ALA A 722 25.62 -15.63 -8.34
N LEU A 723 26.22 -15.56 -9.52
CA LEU A 723 27.53 -16.18 -9.77
C LEU A 723 28.54 -15.15 -10.26
N SER A 724 29.81 -15.33 -9.93
CA SER A 724 30.92 -14.53 -10.45
C SER A 724 31.93 -15.41 -11.16
N VAL A 725 32.27 -15.06 -12.39
CA VAL A 725 33.34 -15.69 -13.16
C VAL A 725 34.48 -14.71 -13.24
N ILE A 726 35.67 -15.15 -12.83
CA ILE A 726 36.91 -14.51 -13.26
C ILE A 726 37.50 -15.30 -14.41
N MET A 727 37.90 -14.61 -15.47
CA MET A 727 38.36 -15.20 -16.72
C MET A 727 39.78 -14.77 -17.06
N ASN A 728 40.66 -15.72 -17.31
CA ASN A 728 42.02 -15.48 -17.80
C ASN A 728 42.32 -16.28 -19.08
N LYS A 729 42.95 -15.66 -20.07
CA LYS A 729 43.47 -16.37 -21.24
C LYS A 729 44.74 -17.11 -20.87
N GLU A 730 44.67 -18.44 -20.82
CA GLU A 730 45.72 -19.26 -20.19
C GLU A 730 47.09 -19.22 -20.91
N ASP A 731 47.13 -18.85 -22.19
CA ASP A 731 48.37 -18.71 -22.97
C ASP A 731 48.74 -17.27 -23.30
N SER A 732 48.15 -16.29 -22.61
CA SER A 732 48.55 -14.90 -22.78
C SER A 732 49.95 -14.67 -22.17
N GLY A 733 51.00 -14.75 -22.99
CA GLY A 733 52.40 -14.51 -22.57
C GLY A 733 52.69 -13.10 -22.01
N SER A 734 51.68 -12.23 -22.02
CA SER A 734 51.58 -10.95 -21.31
C SER A 734 50.09 -10.62 -21.28
N GLY A 735 49.51 -10.21 -20.14
CA GLY A 735 48.06 -10.02 -19.90
C GLY A 735 47.30 -9.01 -20.79
N THR A 736 47.81 -8.70 -21.98
CA THR A 736 47.33 -7.73 -22.96
C THR A 736 47.11 -8.38 -24.33
N ASP A 737 46.48 -9.56 -24.38
CA ASP A 737 46.08 -10.13 -25.67
C ASP A 737 44.88 -9.37 -26.25
N TYR A 738 45.18 -8.40 -27.12
CA TYR A 738 44.22 -7.60 -27.87
C TYR A 738 43.77 -8.26 -29.18
N SER A 739 44.01 -9.57 -29.37
CA SER A 739 43.59 -10.31 -30.57
C SER A 739 42.13 -10.04 -30.89
N SER A 740 41.86 -9.53 -32.09
CA SER A 740 40.49 -9.28 -32.57
C SER A 740 39.65 -10.55 -32.52
N THR A 741 40.27 -11.71 -32.74
CA THR A 741 39.57 -12.99 -32.78
C THR A 741 39.22 -13.51 -31.39
N TRP A 742 40.14 -13.37 -30.42
CA TRP A 742 39.84 -13.61 -28.99
C TRP A 742 38.63 -12.81 -28.54
N ARG A 743 38.68 -11.50 -28.81
CA ARG A 743 37.62 -10.57 -28.40
C ARG A 743 36.29 -10.89 -29.08
N ALA A 744 36.30 -11.30 -30.35
CA ALA A 744 35.12 -11.69 -31.10
C ALA A 744 34.49 -13.01 -30.60
N SER A 745 35.29 -14.04 -30.33
CA SER A 745 34.78 -15.33 -29.83
C SER A 745 34.08 -15.19 -28.47
N LEU A 746 34.65 -14.38 -27.56
CA LEU A 746 34.01 -14.12 -26.27
C LEU A 746 32.74 -13.29 -26.42
N ARG A 747 32.75 -12.27 -27.30
CA ARG A 747 31.54 -11.50 -27.61
C ARG A 747 30.43 -12.40 -28.14
N GLU A 748 30.73 -13.28 -29.08
CA GLU A 748 29.78 -14.23 -29.65
C GLU A 748 29.18 -15.12 -28.55
N CYS A 749 30.03 -15.61 -27.64
CA CYS A 749 29.57 -16.38 -26.48
C CYS A 749 28.55 -15.58 -25.65
N PHE A 750 28.90 -14.36 -25.24
CA PHE A 750 28.10 -13.59 -24.30
C PHE A 750 26.87 -12.92 -24.90
N SER A 751 26.94 -12.57 -26.19
CA SER A 751 25.85 -11.86 -26.90
C SER A 751 24.79 -12.82 -27.46
N ASP A 752 24.98 -14.13 -27.32
CA ASP A 752 23.98 -15.13 -27.67
C ASP A 752 22.66 -14.85 -26.92
N GLU A 753 21.54 -14.89 -27.62
CA GLU A 753 20.20 -14.60 -27.06
C GLU A 753 19.82 -15.58 -25.94
N SER A 754 20.38 -16.80 -25.94
CA SER A 754 20.15 -17.76 -24.86
C SER A 754 20.93 -17.45 -23.59
N ARG A 755 22.00 -16.64 -23.67
CA ARG A 755 22.91 -16.35 -22.54
C ARG A 755 22.80 -14.91 -22.06
N SER A 756 22.75 -13.94 -22.97
CA SER A 756 22.78 -12.51 -22.64
C SER A 756 21.76 -12.03 -21.60
N PRO A 757 20.52 -12.55 -21.51
CA PRO A 757 19.58 -12.13 -20.46
C PRO A 757 19.99 -12.60 -19.06
N TRP A 758 20.92 -13.54 -18.94
CA TRP A 758 21.37 -14.15 -17.68
C TRP A 758 22.78 -13.71 -17.30
N LEU A 759 23.44 -12.93 -18.16
CA LEU A 759 24.70 -12.30 -17.84
C LEU A 759 24.44 -10.92 -17.24
N MET A 760 25.26 -10.53 -16.28
CA MET A 760 25.27 -9.14 -15.83
C MET A 760 25.73 -8.25 -16.98
N GLY A 761 25.13 -7.07 -17.08
CA GLY A 761 25.75 -5.97 -17.80
C GLY A 761 27.04 -5.52 -17.10
N SER A 762 27.39 -4.26 -17.26
CA SER A 762 28.47 -3.59 -16.54
C SER A 762 28.59 -3.97 -15.06
N VAL A 763 29.76 -4.41 -14.57
CA VAL A 763 30.00 -4.52 -13.11
C VAL A 763 30.23 -3.13 -12.51
N ARG A 764 29.48 -2.77 -11.46
CA ARG A 764 29.48 -1.44 -10.82
C ARG A 764 29.42 -1.56 -9.30
N GLY A 765 29.98 -0.58 -8.60
CA GLY A 765 30.13 -0.63 -7.14
C GLY A 765 28.81 -0.51 -6.39
N TYR A 766 27.82 0.12 -6.99
CA TYR A 766 26.50 0.30 -6.38
C TYR A 766 25.56 -0.89 -6.58
N HIS A 767 25.96 -1.94 -7.31
CA HIS A 767 25.11 -3.12 -7.46
C HIS A 767 24.95 -3.86 -6.14
N THR A 768 23.70 -4.05 -5.76
CA THR A 768 23.24 -4.85 -4.62
C THR A 768 23.09 -6.32 -5.01
N LEU A 769 22.84 -7.19 -4.04
CA LEU A 769 22.57 -8.61 -4.31
C LEU A 769 21.31 -8.77 -5.16
N ASP A 770 20.25 -7.98 -4.93
CA ASP A 770 19.01 -8.05 -5.70
C ASP A 770 19.20 -7.64 -7.17
N ASP A 771 20.10 -6.69 -7.46
CA ASP A 771 20.47 -6.32 -8.83
C ASP A 771 21.09 -7.50 -9.61
N VAL A 772 21.76 -8.41 -8.91
CA VAL A 772 22.58 -9.48 -9.51
C VAL A 772 21.98 -10.87 -9.38
N ARG A 773 20.97 -11.06 -8.53
CA ARG A 773 20.23 -12.33 -8.37
C ARG A 773 19.68 -12.83 -9.72
N GLY A 774 19.93 -14.10 -10.02
CA GLY A 774 19.60 -14.73 -11.29
C GLY A 774 20.58 -14.40 -12.43
N LYS A 775 21.76 -13.82 -12.13
CA LYS A 775 22.76 -13.43 -13.14
C LYS A 775 24.14 -14.01 -12.87
N VAL A 776 24.94 -14.04 -13.93
CA VAL A 776 26.38 -14.35 -13.89
C VAL A 776 27.19 -13.10 -14.23
N SER A 777 28.00 -12.64 -13.28
CA SER A 777 29.03 -11.62 -13.48
C SER A 777 30.22 -12.20 -14.22
N ILE A 778 30.74 -11.50 -15.24
CA ILE A 778 31.96 -11.88 -15.95
C ILE A 778 33.03 -10.81 -15.70
N VAL A 779 34.15 -11.18 -15.12
CA VAL A 779 35.29 -10.30 -14.92
C VAL A 779 36.49 -10.88 -15.64
N SER A 780 37.03 -10.18 -16.64
CA SER A 780 38.16 -10.69 -17.41
C SER A 780 39.47 -10.02 -17.03
N ARG A 781 40.53 -10.81 -16.95
CA ARG A 781 41.93 -10.35 -16.88
C ARG A 781 42.48 -9.93 -18.25
N ASN A 782 41.74 -10.19 -19.33
CA ASN A 782 42.15 -9.80 -20.67
C ASN A 782 41.07 -8.96 -21.36
N PRO A 783 41.45 -8.07 -22.28
CA PRO A 783 40.48 -7.31 -23.05
C PRO A 783 39.58 -8.21 -23.91
N TYR A 784 38.26 -7.98 -23.89
CA TYR A 784 37.27 -8.59 -24.81
C TYR A 784 36.33 -7.49 -25.36
N GLY A 785 35.62 -7.73 -26.47
CA GLY A 785 34.78 -6.71 -27.14
C GLY A 785 35.29 -6.19 -28.51
N ASN A 786 34.90 -4.99 -28.97
CA ASN A 786 35.15 -4.53 -30.35
C ASN A 786 36.50 -3.81 -30.44
N ALA A 787 37.11 -3.77 -31.62
CA ALA A 787 38.44 -3.18 -31.81
C ALA A 787 38.52 -1.68 -31.44
N ASP A 788 37.40 -0.97 -31.44
CA ASP A 788 37.25 0.44 -31.08
C ASP A 788 36.69 0.67 -29.66
N ASN A 789 36.09 -0.35 -29.02
CA ASN A 789 35.42 -0.31 -27.72
C ASN A 789 34.69 1.04 -27.50
N SER A 790 33.83 1.42 -28.46
CA SER A 790 33.05 2.64 -28.32
C SER A 790 32.11 2.52 -27.10
N TYR A 791 31.83 3.61 -26.40
CA TYR A 791 30.96 3.61 -25.20
C TYR A 791 29.55 3.03 -25.44
N ARG A 792 29.19 2.77 -26.70
CA ARG A 792 27.87 2.30 -27.15
C ARG A 792 27.74 0.79 -27.26
N ASP A 793 28.82 0.03 -27.08
CA ASP A 793 28.76 -1.43 -27.14
C ASP A 793 28.40 -2.03 -25.78
N VAL A 794 27.50 -3.02 -25.75
CA VAL A 794 27.22 -3.79 -24.54
C VAL A 794 28.46 -4.60 -24.18
N VAL A 795 29.05 -4.29 -23.03
CA VAL A 795 30.08 -5.11 -22.38
C VAL A 795 29.43 -5.79 -21.19
N TYR A 796 29.27 -7.11 -21.29
CA TYR A 796 28.81 -7.93 -20.17
C TYR A 796 29.94 -8.04 -19.17
N GLY A 797 29.80 -7.43 -17.99
CA GLY A 797 30.77 -7.52 -16.91
C GLY A 797 31.83 -6.40 -16.86
N ALA A 798 33.09 -6.74 -16.59
CA ALA A 798 34.22 -5.79 -16.48
C ALA A 798 35.58 -6.42 -16.86
N ILE A 799 36.57 -5.57 -17.13
CA ILE A 799 37.96 -5.94 -17.39
C ILE A 799 38.84 -5.43 -16.25
N ILE A 800 39.68 -6.29 -15.68
CA ILE A 800 40.73 -5.92 -14.73
C ILE A 800 42.03 -5.63 -15.48
N GLU A 801 42.52 -4.39 -15.43
CA GLU A 801 43.63 -3.96 -16.31
C GLU A 801 45.04 -4.19 -15.75
N SER A 802 45.19 -4.45 -14.45
CA SER A 802 46.50 -4.48 -13.78
C SER A 802 46.63 -5.60 -12.76
N TRP A 803 46.23 -6.81 -13.16
CA TRP A 803 46.37 -8.01 -12.34
C TRP A 803 47.85 -8.27 -11.99
N PRO A 804 48.22 -8.44 -10.69
CA PRO A 804 49.60 -8.72 -10.31
C PRO A 804 50.04 -10.11 -10.79
N ASP A 805 51.24 -10.19 -11.36
CA ASP A 805 51.91 -11.47 -11.56
C ASP A 805 52.63 -11.86 -10.28
N ASP A 806 52.32 -13.04 -9.73
CA ASP A 806 52.91 -13.63 -8.52
C ASP A 806 53.09 -12.61 -7.38
N GLY A 807 51.99 -12.03 -6.92
CA GLY A 807 52.06 -10.99 -5.91
C GLY A 807 50.73 -10.42 -5.44
N LEU A 808 50.83 -9.26 -4.80
CA LEU A 808 49.72 -8.55 -4.20
C LEU A 808 49.58 -7.16 -4.81
N VAL A 809 48.34 -6.73 -5.02
CA VAL A 809 48.00 -5.33 -5.28
C VAL A 809 46.97 -4.88 -4.25
N THR A 810 47.36 -3.85 -3.49
CA THR A 810 46.52 -3.12 -2.54
C THR A 810 46.39 -1.65 -2.98
N ASP A 811 45.61 -0.85 -2.26
CA ASP A 811 45.45 0.59 -2.50
C ASP A 811 44.92 0.93 -3.89
N TYR A 812 43.93 0.17 -4.36
CA TYR A 812 43.09 0.62 -5.46
C TYR A 812 43.83 0.70 -6.81
N SER A 813 44.98 0.04 -6.94
CA SER A 813 45.84 0.15 -8.14
C SER A 813 45.39 -0.73 -9.31
N CYS A 814 44.34 -1.55 -9.12
CA CYS A 814 43.82 -2.47 -10.12
C CYS A 814 42.44 -2.00 -10.60
N PRO A 815 42.34 -1.17 -11.66
CA PRO A 815 41.06 -0.66 -12.12
C PRO A 815 40.23 -1.75 -12.79
N MET A 816 38.91 -1.71 -12.54
CA MET A 816 37.92 -2.50 -13.27
C MET A 816 37.19 -1.59 -14.26
N THR A 817 37.41 -1.81 -15.55
CA THR A 817 36.88 -0.95 -16.62
C THR A 817 35.84 -1.67 -17.48
N GLN A 818 34.92 -0.89 -18.03
CA GLN A 818 33.86 -1.38 -18.92
C GLN A 818 34.16 -1.10 -20.40
N ALA A 819 34.87 0.01 -20.68
CA ALA A 819 35.44 0.39 -21.99
C ALA A 819 36.52 1.46 -21.77
N TRP A 820 37.41 1.70 -22.77
CA TRP A 820 38.61 2.55 -22.70
C TRP A 820 38.47 3.76 -21.76
N ASN A 821 38.89 3.65 -20.49
CA ASN A 821 39.15 4.76 -19.55
C ASN A 821 38.05 5.16 -18.54
N TRP A 822 36.96 4.40 -18.35
CA TRP A 822 36.06 4.60 -17.19
C TRP A 822 36.25 3.49 -16.14
N VAL A 823 36.82 3.88 -15.00
CA VAL A 823 37.03 3.03 -13.83
C VAL A 823 35.84 3.21 -12.90
N ASP A 824 34.93 2.23 -12.88
CA ASP A 824 33.77 2.24 -11.97
C ASP A 824 34.09 1.54 -10.65
N CYS A 825 34.85 0.45 -10.69
CA CYS A 825 35.28 -0.30 -9.52
C CYS A 825 36.77 -0.50 -9.52
N ARG A 826 37.33 -0.95 -8.39
CA ARG A 826 38.73 -1.34 -8.31
C ARG A 826 38.85 -2.66 -7.55
N ALA A 827 39.91 -3.41 -7.86
CA ALA A 827 40.20 -4.68 -7.24
C ALA A 827 41.42 -4.58 -6.31
N ASN A 828 41.36 -5.26 -5.17
CA ASN A 828 42.53 -5.68 -4.43
C ASN A 828 42.71 -7.18 -4.69
N VAL A 829 43.93 -7.59 -4.99
CA VAL A 829 44.22 -8.95 -5.46
C VAL A 829 45.39 -9.53 -4.68
N GLU A 830 45.19 -10.74 -4.18
CA GLU A 830 46.23 -11.65 -3.70
C GLU A 830 46.32 -12.82 -4.68
N ASP A 831 47.41 -12.90 -5.44
CA ASP A 831 47.68 -13.99 -6.37
C ASP A 831 49.18 -14.35 -6.35
N ALA A 832 49.79 -14.37 -5.15
CA ALA A 832 51.16 -14.84 -4.96
C ALA A 832 51.18 -16.38 -5.03
N TYR A 833 51.06 -16.91 -6.23
CA TYR A 833 50.86 -18.35 -6.47
C TYR A 833 52.14 -19.17 -6.33
N ASN A 834 53.32 -18.55 -6.25
CA ASN A 834 54.61 -19.24 -6.14
C ASN A 834 55.23 -19.15 -4.72
N ASP A 835 54.48 -18.64 -3.75
CA ASP A 835 54.89 -18.55 -2.36
C ASP A 835 55.06 -19.93 -1.69
N GLY A 836 55.80 -19.95 -0.58
CA GLY A 836 55.70 -21.04 0.39
C GLY A 836 54.46 -20.88 1.28
N ASN A 837 53.97 -21.98 1.88
CA ASN A 837 52.78 -21.96 2.74
C ASN A 837 52.81 -20.89 3.85
N ALA A 838 53.98 -20.60 4.44
CA ALA A 838 54.09 -19.62 5.52
C ALA A 838 53.88 -18.18 5.03
N ASP A 839 54.49 -17.83 3.90
CA ASP A 839 54.37 -16.49 3.30
C ASP A 839 52.95 -16.31 2.74
N LYS A 840 52.42 -17.35 2.09
CA LYS A 840 51.05 -17.37 1.58
C LYS A 840 50.02 -17.09 2.67
N LYS A 841 50.15 -17.72 3.85
CA LYS A 841 49.28 -17.44 5.01
C LYS A 841 49.33 -15.98 5.43
N THR A 842 50.51 -15.36 5.38
CA THR A 842 50.68 -13.94 5.72
C THR A 842 49.94 -13.05 4.72
N HIS A 843 50.09 -13.33 3.43
CA HIS A 843 49.41 -12.60 2.35
C HIS A 843 47.89 -12.78 2.37
N VAL A 844 47.41 -14.01 2.56
CA VAL A 844 45.98 -14.33 2.74
C VAL A 844 45.42 -13.60 3.96
N ALA A 845 46.10 -13.64 5.12
CA ALA A 845 45.66 -12.90 6.30
C ALA A 845 45.59 -11.38 6.05
N GLN A 846 46.60 -10.81 5.40
CA GLN A 846 46.63 -9.39 5.07
C GLN A 846 45.40 -8.99 4.24
N MET A 847 45.05 -9.80 3.24
CA MET A 847 43.99 -9.49 2.28
C MET A 847 42.59 -9.75 2.86
N LEU A 848 42.43 -10.78 3.68
CA LEU A 848 41.21 -11.00 4.45
C LEU A 848 40.95 -9.87 5.46
N ASN A 849 41.99 -9.36 6.12
CA ASN A 849 41.85 -8.21 7.02
C ASN A 849 41.54 -6.91 6.26
N LEU A 850 42.13 -6.72 5.09
CA LEU A 850 41.82 -5.59 4.22
C LEU A 850 40.35 -5.62 3.78
N ALA A 851 39.85 -6.77 3.33
CA ALA A 851 38.44 -6.97 3.02
C ALA A 851 37.56 -6.70 4.25
N SER A 852 37.92 -7.26 5.40
CA SER A 852 37.15 -7.14 6.64
C SER A 852 37.02 -5.72 7.16
N GLY A 853 38.01 -4.86 6.88
CA GLY A 853 38.01 -3.45 7.26
C GLY A 853 37.39 -2.52 6.21
N ASN A 854 37.01 -3.04 5.03
CA ASN A 854 36.52 -2.22 3.94
C ASN A 854 35.05 -1.85 4.12
N THR A 855 34.76 -0.55 4.10
CA THR A 855 33.39 0.00 4.13
C THR A 855 32.96 0.60 2.78
N ASP A 856 33.80 0.52 1.76
CA ASP A 856 33.57 1.08 0.44
C ASP A 856 33.14 0.01 -0.58
N HIS A 857 31.96 0.17 -1.17
CA HIS A 857 31.34 -0.78 -2.10
C HIS A 857 31.87 -0.68 -3.53
N PHE A 858 32.75 0.26 -3.83
CA PHE A 858 33.44 0.34 -5.12
C PHE A 858 34.66 -0.60 -5.23
N HIS A 859 34.88 -1.47 -4.23
CA HIS A 859 36.06 -2.32 -4.12
C HIS A 859 35.77 -3.81 -4.03
N TYR A 860 36.29 -4.56 -5.00
CA TYR A 860 36.29 -6.03 -5.00
C TYR A 860 37.60 -6.55 -4.39
N HIS A 861 37.51 -7.54 -3.52
CA HIS A 861 38.68 -8.17 -2.90
C HIS A 861 38.75 -9.62 -3.35
N TYR A 862 39.81 -9.97 -4.08
CA TYR A 862 40.06 -11.32 -4.58
C TYR A 862 41.26 -11.91 -3.85
N THR A 863 41.04 -13.00 -3.13
CA THR A 863 42.09 -13.69 -2.35
C THR A 863 42.22 -15.13 -2.83
N TYR A 864 43.37 -15.50 -3.39
CA TYR A 864 43.63 -16.87 -3.83
C TYR A 864 44.44 -17.63 -2.79
N THR A 865 43.84 -18.58 -2.07
CA THR A 865 44.60 -19.42 -1.13
C THR A 865 45.46 -20.48 -1.83
N SER A 866 45.30 -20.67 -3.13
CA SER A 866 45.99 -21.67 -3.95
C SER A 866 47.48 -21.31 -4.18
N ILE A 867 48.30 -22.35 -4.35
CA ILE A 867 49.73 -22.27 -4.68
C ILE A 867 50.01 -23.25 -5.82
N ALA A 868 50.88 -22.89 -6.75
CA ALA A 868 51.28 -23.73 -7.86
C ALA A 868 51.89 -25.06 -7.40
N GLY A 869 51.41 -26.16 -7.99
CA GLY A 869 51.94 -27.50 -7.72
C GLY A 869 53.27 -27.76 -8.43
N SER A 870 54.14 -28.53 -7.79
CA SER A 870 55.42 -28.99 -8.33
C SER A 870 55.62 -30.50 -8.11
N LEU A 871 56.67 -31.07 -8.72
CA LEU A 871 57.08 -32.46 -8.50
C LEU A 871 57.51 -32.75 -7.04
N LEU A 872 57.90 -31.72 -6.28
CA LEU A 872 58.37 -31.84 -4.90
C LEU A 872 57.33 -31.38 -3.86
N SER A 873 56.29 -30.67 -4.29
CA SER A 873 55.17 -30.18 -3.47
C SER A 873 53.89 -30.16 -4.31
N SER A 874 53.00 -31.14 -4.12
CA SER A 874 51.78 -31.23 -4.94
C SER A 874 50.73 -30.22 -4.50
N LEU A 875 49.80 -29.86 -5.41
CA LEU A 875 48.63 -29.04 -5.11
C LEU A 875 47.90 -29.51 -3.83
N THR A 876 47.72 -30.83 -3.72
CA THR A 876 47.07 -31.48 -2.59
C THR A 876 47.77 -31.23 -1.26
N SER A 877 49.10 -31.10 -1.25
CA SER A 877 49.87 -30.83 -0.04
C SER A 877 49.66 -29.39 0.45
N HIS A 878 49.59 -28.43 -0.46
CA HIS A 878 49.29 -27.03 -0.16
C HIS A 878 47.84 -26.87 0.32
N ALA A 879 46.85 -27.42 -0.42
CA ALA A 879 45.44 -27.35 -0.04
C ALA A 879 45.17 -27.95 1.35
N SER A 880 45.78 -29.10 1.67
CA SER A 880 45.64 -29.76 2.97
C SER A 880 46.13 -28.94 4.17
N GLU A 881 46.95 -27.92 3.94
CA GLU A 881 47.44 -27.02 4.99
C GLU A 881 46.72 -25.66 4.95
N LEU A 882 46.51 -25.10 3.76
CA LEU A 882 46.00 -23.74 3.57
C LEU A 882 44.50 -23.64 3.78
N ASN A 883 43.71 -24.63 3.32
CA ASN A 883 42.26 -24.63 3.51
C ASN A 883 41.86 -24.65 5.00
N PRO A 884 42.32 -25.62 5.82
CA PRO A 884 41.97 -25.64 7.24
C PRO A 884 42.53 -24.44 8.00
N TRP A 885 43.74 -23.97 7.64
CA TRP A 885 44.30 -22.78 8.27
C TRP A 885 43.46 -21.54 7.96
N THR A 886 43.06 -21.34 6.71
CA THR A 886 42.26 -20.17 6.28
C THR A 886 40.87 -20.22 6.91
N ALA A 887 40.23 -21.39 6.97
CA ALA A 887 38.96 -21.58 7.64
C ALA A 887 39.02 -21.20 9.14
N ASN A 888 40.09 -21.63 9.83
CA ASN A 888 40.34 -21.26 11.22
C ASN A 888 40.60 -19.77 11.38
N TYR A 889 41.39 -19.17 10.49
CA TYR A 889 41.69 -17.74 10.53
C TYR A 889 40.44 -16.88 10.34
N LEU A 890 39.61 -17.22 9.35
CA LEU A 890 38.30 -16.59 9.12
C LEU A 890 37.42 -16.68 10.38
N THR A 891 37.36 -17.87 11.00
CA THR A 891 36.52 -18.10 12.18
C THR A 891 37.00 -17.30 13.39
N GLN A 892 38.32 -17.26 13.65
CA GLN A 892 38.88 -16.74 14.89
C GLN A 892 39.32 -15.27 14.84
N SER A 893 39.71 -14.77 13.66
CA SER A 893 40.42 -13.48 13.53
C SER A 893 39.70 -12.45 12.66
N VAL A 894 38.79 -12.89 11.78
CA VAL A 894 38.10 -12.01 10.82
C VAL A 894 36.65 -11.78 11.26
N THR A 895 36.22 -10.52 11.26
CA THR A 895 34.91 -10.11 11.83
C THR A 895 33.97 -9.40 10.86
N GLY A 896 34.48 -9.04 9.68
CA GLY A 896 33.77 -8.40 8.57
C GLY A 896 33.80 -9.28 7.31
N PRO A 897 33.56 -8.69 6.12
CA PRO A 897 33.54 -9.44 4.87
C PRO A 897 34.92 -9.98 4.48
N ALA A 898 34.95 -11.16 3.87
CA ALA A 898 36.16 -11.80 3.35
C ALA A 898 36.42 -11.51 1.87
N GLY A 899 35.44 -10.95 1.15
CA GLY A 899 35.48 -10.84 -0.31
C GLY A 899 35.40 -12.21 -1.00
N TYR A 900 35.98 -12.30 -2.18
CA TYR A 900 35.98 -13.50 -3.03
C TYR A 900 37.23 -14.34 -2.70
N VAL A 901 37.02 -15.50 -2.09
CA VAL A 901 38.11 -16.38 -1.63
C VAL A 901 38.19 -17.60 -2.53
N TYR A 902 39.20 -17.64 -3.41
CA TYR A 902 39.43 -18.77 -4.32
C TYR A 902 40.36 -19.78 -3.66
N ALA A 903 40.00 -21.07 -3.72
CA ALA A 903 40.83 -22.15 -3.21
C ALA A 903 40.88 -23.35 -4.15
N ASP A 904 41.93 -24.15 -4.01
CA ASP A 904 41.95 -25.51 -4.53
C ASP A 904 41.05 -26.42 -3.68
N TYR A 905 40.37 -27.35 -4.33
CA TYR A 905 39.41 -28.29 -3.73
C TYR A 905 38.27 -27.63 -2.97
N MET A 906 37.88 -26.40 -3.34
CA MET A 906 36.80 -25.65 -2.69
C MET A 906 35.49 -26.45 -2.69
N GLY A 907 34.82 -26.51 -1.54
CA GLY A 907 33.55 -27.23 -1.38
C GLY A 907 33.67 -28.77 -1.37
N SER A 908 34.86 -29.34 -1.56
CA SER A 908 35.09 -30.78 -1.46
C SER A 908 35.30 -31.21 -0.01
N SER A 909 34.86 -32.44 0.33
CA SER A 909 35.26 -33.09 1.60
C SER A 909 36.76 -33.40 1.66
N GLN A 910 37.46 -33.35 0.52
CA GLN A 910 38.91 -33.47 0.47
C GLN A 910 39.59 -32.19 0.93
N TYR A 911 40.64 -32.33 1.74
CA TYR A 911 41.51 -31.23 2.16
C TYR A 911 40.76 -30.07 2.84
N ASP A 912 39.69 -30.37 3.57
CA ASP A 912 38.85 -29.39 4.30
C ASP A 912 38.29 -28.25 3.43
N GLY A 913 38.10 -28.52 2.13
CA GLY A 913 37.49 -27.56 1.20
C GLY A 913 36.06 -27.16 1.56
N GLU A 914 35.25 -28.12 2.02
CA GLU A 914 33.89 -27.88 2.54
C GLU A 914 33.93 -26.99 3.80
N THR A 915 34.87 -27.25 4.71
CA THR A 915 35.06 -26.44 5.92
C THR A 915 35.44 -25.01 5.59
N LEU A 916 36.35 -24.82 4.62
CA LEU A 916 36.70 -23.47 4.13
C LEU A 916 35.50 -22.78 3.48
N LEU A 917 34.76 -23.47 2.61
CA LEU A 917 33.56 -22.94 1.98
C LEU A 917 32.58 -22.42 3.04
N ARG A 918 32.27 -23.25 4.05
CA ARG A 918 31.40 -22.87 5.17
C ARG A 918 31.96 -21.66 5.89
N ALA A 919 33.25 -21.65 6.25
CA ALA A 919 33.86 -20.52 6.95
C ALA A 919 33.81 -19.20 6.17
N VAL A 920 33.90 -19.23 4.83
CA VAL A 920 33.73 -18.04 3.98
C VAL A 920 32.28 -17.56 3.99
N VAL A 921 31.32 -18.47 3.76
CA VAL A 921 29.88 -18.14 3.75
C VAL A 921 29.44 -17.59 5.11
N GLU A 922 29.93 -18.18 6.20
CA GLU A 922 29.64 -17.78 7.59
C GLU A 922 30.03 -16.33 7.90
N GLN A 923 31.01 -15.75 7.20
CA GLN A 923 31.38 -14.35 7.40
C GLN A 923 30.23 -13.40 7.09
N ASN A 924 29.39 -13.71 6.09
CA ASN A 924 28.25 -12.86 5.74
C ASN A 924 27.34 -12.64 6.95
N TYR A 925 27.14 -13.65 7.80
CA TYR A 925 26.28 -13.52 8.98
C TYR A 925 26.94 -12.76 10.13
N LYS A 926 28.25 -12.53 10.10
CA LYS A 926 28.96 -11.78 11.16
C LYS A 926 28.88 -10.27 11.00
N TYR A 927 28.59 -9.74 9.81
CA TYR A 927 28.57 -8.29 9.59
C TYR A 927 27.27 -7.77 8.98
N VAL A 928 26.62 -8.54 8.10
CA VAL A 928 25.38 -8.10 7.43
C VAL A 928 24.28 -7.77 8.44
N PHE A 929 24.21 -8.54 9.53
CA PHE A 929 23.18 -8.41 10.57
C PHE A 929 23.64 -7.62 11.81
N LYS A 930 24.89 -7.10 11.84
CA LYS A 930 25.36 -6.28 12.97
C LYS A 930 24.61 -4.94 13.01
N GLY A 931 24.03 -4.62 14.17
CA GLY A 931 23.19 -3.42 14.33
C GLY A 931 21.77 -3.56 13.78
N GLN A 932 21.41 -4.75 13.26
CA GLN A 932 20.05 -5.12 12.87
C GLN A 932 19.44 -6.03 13.94
N SER A 933 19.34 -5.56 15.20
CA SER A 933 18.59 -6.30 16.22
C SER A 933 17.09 -6.16 15.91
N ARG A 934 16.46 -7.25 15.45
CA ARG A 934 14.99 -7.38 15.40
C ARG A 934 14.37 -7.75 16.74
N LEU A 935 15.22 -8.12 17.69
CA LEU A 935 14.92 -8.31 19.09
C LEU A 935 16.12 -7.68 19.81
N SER A 936 15.95 -6.49 20.38
CA SER A 936 16.84 -6.04 21.44
C SER A 936 16.14 -6.25 22.77
N GLU A 937 16.91 -6.79 23.72
CA GLU A 937 16.58 -7.13 25.11
C GLU A 937 15.68 -6.14 25.86
#